data_AF-A0A8A3P4N6-F1
#
_entry.id   AF-A0A8A3P4N6-F1
#
_cell.length_a   1.000
_cell.length_b   1.000
_cell.length_c   1.000
_cell.angle_alpha   90.00
_cell.angle_beta   90.00
_cell.angle_gamma   90.00
#
_symmetry.space_group_name_H-M   'P 1'
#
loop_
_entity.id
_entity.type
_entity.pdbx_description
1 polymer ?
#
loop_
_entity_poly.entity_id
_entity_poly.type
_entity_poly.pdbx_seq_one_letter_code
_entity_poly.pdbx_strand_id
1 'polypeptide(L)'
;MPVVKGGVWTNIEDEILKASVSKYGLNQWARVSSLLARKTPKQCKARWSEWLDPGIRKIEWSKEEDEKLLHLAKLMPTQWRTIAPIVGRTATQCLERYQKLLDEAEQKESGELGLGGPDGGETKAPSADDVRRLRPGEVDPDPESKPARPDTVDLDEDEKEMLSEARARLANTQGKKAKRKARERQLEESRRLAVLQKRRELKTAGINIKVVNKKKGLMDYNADIPFEKAPAPGFYDTGDESIQNEKQRAAFDPRKQQLAIKRKGEQDDNPGQKRQKNDKNAPSASYQAAMKAGQMQKIREAEQSSKRRALVLPAPQVGEGELEEIVKMGMIGKRANIIARLSENDATRGLVNTYSTINSGAPIRTPRAPAQEDHIANEIRNIRALTETQSSLLGGENTPLHEGSGSTGFDGATPRRQQMETPNPMATPFRANGIGATPARNGVGATPMRTPRDSFALNADGEMELVGRTPQDLKLRDIALKNSLRAGLASLPKPKDTEWELELPEEQQENYGVQELSEEDAELRDRRNRQIREAQEQLEFKRRTQVLQRGLPRPSIIDIDALMKSVASTDDTIEGSIEREAALLIANDALKYPTAGAKVKGTSKDIEVFEDDALSQARLQLLMEVPKDLAEQGSDAFRAAWDDAHKSSLLPGLSGYESDDEIDEHQMLLDAFDNVQESIFAAAEKGNKAEKKLALHLGGYQQRAKILRQKIGEAADALSKASYSLDAFKTLQISEDVAISRRLEDLRERVGFVSKREREAQELYRKRKEELMELTDGVNGFH
;
A
#
# COMPACT_ATOMS: atom_id res chain seq x y z
N MET A 1 -10.16 35.48 -13.84
CA MET A 1 -10.24 34.71 -15.10
C MET A 1 -11.59 34.01 -15.18
N PRO A 2 -12.30 34.03 -16.31
CA PRO A 2 -13.49 33.20 -16.47
C PRO A 2 -13.07 31.74 -16.37
N VAL A 3 -13.52 31.06 -15.31
CA VAL A 3 -13.28 29.63 -15.11
C VAL A 3 -13.96 28.91 -16.27
N VAL A 4 -13.16 28.35 -17.19
CA VAL A 4 -13.67 27.49 -18.25
C VAL A 4 -14.24 26.26 -17.55
N LYS A 5 -15.58 26.18 -17.48
CA LYS A 5 -16.30 25.08 -16.81
C LYS A 5 -16.58 24.01 -17.85
N GLY A 6 -15.96 22.85 -17.69
CA GLY A 6 -16.09 21.73 -18.63
C GLY A 6 -14.79 20.92 -18.76
N GLY A 7 -14.77 20.06 -19.75
CA GLY A 7 -13.65 19.14 -20.01
C GLY A 7 -13.93 17.71 -19.58
N VAL A 8 -12.97 16.83 -19.90
CA VAL A 8 -13.02 15.40 -19.62
C VAL A 8 -13.24 15.12 -18.12
N TRP A 9 -13.93 14.03 -17.83
CA TRP A 9 -14.14 13.54 -16.47
C TRP A 9 -12.94 12.71 -16.01
N THR A 10 -12.39 13.01 -14.83
CA THR A 10 -11.36 12.17 -14.19
C THR A 10 -12.01 11.17 -13.22
N ASN A 11 -11.30 10.09 -12.91
CA ASN A 11 -11.80 9.09 -11.99
C ASN A 11 -11.97 9.66 -10.56
N ILE A 12 -11.13 10.60 -10.14
CA ILE A 12 -11.30 11.39 -8.91
C ILE A 12 -12.64 12.13 -8.87
N GLU A 13 -12.97 12.86 -9.95
CA GLU A 13 -14.23 13.61 -10.03
C GLU A 13 -15.44 12.68 -9.97
N ASP A 14 -15.38 11.52 -10.65
CA ASP A 14 -16.43 10.50 -10.62
C ASP A 14 -16.62 9.90 -9.22
N GLU A 15 -15.54 9.60 -8.49
CA GLU A 15 -15.62 9.08 -7.12
C GLU A 15 -16.16 10.13 -6.13
N ILE A 16 -15.74 11.39 -6.25
CA ILE A 16 -16.31 12.50 -5.48
C ILE A 16 -17.80 12.66 -5.80
N LEU A 17 -18.20 12.53 -7.07
CA LEU A 17 -19.58 12.61 -7.50
C LEU A 17 -20.42 11.48 -6.88
N LYS A 18 -19.95 10.23 -6.91
CA LYS A 18 -20.59 9.08 -6.23
C LYS A 18 -20.77 9.30 -4.74
N ALA A 19 -19.71 9.72 -4.04
CA ALA A 19 -19.77 9.97 -2.61
C ALA A 19 -20.71 11.14 -2.25
N SER A 20 -20.73 12.18 -3.10
CA SER A 20 -21.60 13.34 -2.95
C SER A 20 -23.07 13.00 -3.16
N VAL A 21 -23.38 12.19 -4.18
CA VAL A 21 -24.75 11.71 -4.44
C VAL A 21 -25.20 10.79 -3.31
N SER A 22 -24.34 9.94 -2.77
CA SER A 22 -24.65 9.11 -1.59
C SER A 22 -25.04 9.95 -0.37
N LYS A 23 -24.40 11.11 -0.15
CA LYS A 23 -24.70 12.01 0.98
C LYS A 23 -25.89 12.96 0.75
N TYR A 24 -25.99 13.56 -0.44
CA TYR A 24 -26.94 14.65 -0.72
C TYR A 24 -28.16 14.22 -1.55
N GLY A 25 -28.12 13.03 -2.16
CA GLY A 25 -29.15 12.49 -3.03
C GLY A 25 -29.19 13.12 -4.43
N LEU A 26 -30.15 12.67 -5.24
CA LEU A 26 -30.29 13.00 -6.67
C LEU A 26 -30.99 14.33 -6.96
N ASN A 27 -31.42 15.07 -5.93
CA ASN A 27 -32.18 16.31 -6.11
C ASN A 27 -31.36 17.58 -5.84
N GLN A 28 -30.15 17.46 -5.27
CA GLN A 28 -29.33 18.59 -4.80
C GLN A 28 -28.06 18.80 -5.65
N TRP A 29 -28.19 18.85 -6.98
CA TRP A 29 -27.04 18.95 -7.90
C TRP A 29 -26.18 20.19 -7.70
N ALA A 30 -26.74 21.33 -7.28
CA ALA A 30 -25.97 22.53 -6.97
C ALA A 30 -25.02 22.34 -5.78
N ARG A 31 -25.42 21.52 -4.81
CA ARG A 31 -24.59 21.18 -3.66
C ARG A 31 -23.51 20.17 -4.04
N VAL A 32 -23.86 19.20 -4.88
CA VAL A 32 -22.92 18.21 -5.44
C VAL A 32 -21.84 18.90 -6.29
N SER A 33 -22.21 19.77 -7.22
CA SER A 33 -21.24 20.50 -8.05
C SER A 33 -20.34 21.43 -7.24
N SER A 34 -20.79 21.91 -6.07
CA SER A 34 -19.95 22.75 -5.21
C SER A 34 -18.75 22.02 -4.59
N LEU A 35 -18.69 20.69 -4.70
CA LEU A 35 -17.53 19.86 -4.32
C LEU A 35 -16.58 19.60 -5.51
N LEU A 36 -16.99 19.94 -6.73
CA LEU A 36 -16.24 19.72 -7.96
C LEU A 36 -15.91 21.08 -8.60
N ALA A 37 -14.66 21.53 -8.50
CA ALA A 37 -14.28 22.91 -8.84
C ALA A 37 -14.59 23.31 -10.30
N ARG A 38 -14.45 22.38 -11.25
CA ARG A 38 -14.57 22.64 -12.70
C ARG A 38 -15.87 22.13 -13.34
N LYS A 39 -16.76 21.50 -12.58
CA LYS A 39 -17.99 20.87 -13.11
C LYS A 39 -19.25 21.61 -12.67
N THR A 40 -20.18 21.82 -13.59
CA THR A 40 -21.46 22.49 -13.31
C THR A 40 -22.51 21.51 -12.76
N PRO A 41 -23.59 22.00 -12.12
CA PRO A 41 -24.69 21.14 -11.67
C PRO A 41 -25.32 20.34 -12.81
N LYS A 42 -25.41 20.93 -14.02
CA LYS A 42 -25.96 20.27 -15.21
C LYS A 42 -25.04 19.13 -15.67
N GLN A 43 -23.74 19.38 -15.74
CA GLN A 43 -22.73 18.37 -16.09
C GLN A 43 -22.72 17.22 -15.07
N CYS A 44 -22.79 17.51 -13.77
CA CYS A 44 -22.87 16.48 -12.73
C CYS A 44 -24.12 15.60 -12.86
N LYS A 45 -25.28 16.22 -13.17
CA LYS A 45 -26.53 15.50 -13.40
C LYS A 45 -26.45 14.61 -14.64
N ALA A 46 -25.96 15.16 -15.76
CA ALA A 46 -25.81 14.44 -17.02
C ALA A 46 -24.84 13.26 -16.85
N ARG A 47 -23.66 13.49 -16.25
CA ARG A 47 -22.67 12.44 -15.93
C ARG A 47 -23.26 11.32 -15.08
N TRP A 48 -24.09 11.67 -14.09
CA TRP A 48 -24.78 10.67 -13.30
C TRP A 48 -25.75 9.84 -14.14
N SER A 49 -26.66 10.48 -14.86
CA SER A 49 -27.69 9.79 -15.66
C SER A 49 -27.17 9.03 -16.87
N GLU A 50 -25.99 9.39 -17.38
CA GLU A 50 -25.44 8.80 -18.61
C GLU A 50 -24.30 7.81 -18.34
N TRP A 51 -23.60 7.93 -17.21
CA TRP A 51 -22.46 7.07 -16.91
C TRP A 51 -22.47 6.46 -15.50
N LEU A 52 -22.77 7.21 -14.44
CA LEU A 52 -22.52 6.73 -13.07
C LEU A 52 -23.68 6.00 -12.40
N ASP A 53 -24.91 6.15 -12.88
CA ASP A 53 -26.07 5.48 -12.31
C ASP A 53 -25.88 3.95 -12.38
N PRO A 54 -25.93 3.23 -11.24
CA PRO A 54 -25.83 1.76 -11.22
C PRO A 54 -26.90 1.04 -12.06
N GLY A 55 -28.01 1.71 -12.40
CA GLY A 55 -29.01 1.18 -13.32
C GLY A 55 -28.55 1.08 -14.78
N ILE A 56 -27.44 1.72 -15.16
CA ILE A 56 -26.91 1.71 -16.52
C ILE A 56 -26.11 0.44 -16.77
N ARG A 57 -26.53 -0.34 -17.77
CA ARG A 57 -25.81 -1.54 -18.18
C ARG A 57 -24.62 -1.14 -19.05
N LYS A 58 -23.41 -1.50 -18.61
CA LYS A 58 -22.13 -1.28 -19.34
C LYS A 58 -21.50 -2.59 -19.83
N ILE A 59 -22.33 -3.62 -20.01
CA ILE A 59 -21.94 -4.93 -20.51
C ILE A 59 -22.01 -4.91 -22.05
N GLU A 60 -21.37 -5.84 -22.72
CA GLU A 60 -21.52 -6.05 -24.17
C GLU A 60 -23.00 -6.18 -24.59
N TRP A 61 -23.30 -5.82 -25.83
CA TRP A 61 -24.67 -5.88 -26.40
C TRP A 61 -25.03 -7.33 -26.72
N SER A 62 -26.24 -7.76 -26.31
CA SER A 62 -26.76 -9.05 -26.74
C SER A 62 -27.41 -8.94 -28.12
N LYS A 63 -27.47 -10.05 -28.87
CA LYS A 63 -28.15 -10.08 -30.17
C LYS A 63 -29.62 -9.66 -30.07
N GLU A 64 -30.31 -10.08 -29.00
CA GLU A 64 -31.70 -9.67 -28.72
C GLU A 64 -31.84 -8.16 -28.47
N GLU A 65 -30.84 -7.52 -27.85
CA GLU A 65 -30.81 -6.06 -27.64
C GLU A 65 -30.59 -5.32 -28.96
N ASP A 66 -29.72 -5.83 -29.83
CA ASP A 66 -29.45 -5.25 -31.16
C ASP A 66 -30.67 -5.37 -32.09
N GLU A 67 -31.35 -6.52 -32.10
CA GLU A 67 -32.60 -6.72 -32.87
C GLU A 67 -33.69 -5.76 -32.39
N LYS A 68 -33.89 -5.66 -31.08
CA LYS A 68 -34.84 -4.72 -30.49
C LYS A 68 -34.49 -3.26 -30.81
N LEU A 69 -33.20 -2.90 -30.77
CA LEU A 69 -32.72 -1.57 -31.11
C LEU A 69 -33.04 -1.20 -32.57
N LEU A 70 -32.73 -2.09 -33.52
CA LEU A 70 -32.99 -1.88 -34.94
C LEU A 70 -34.49 -1.77 -35.23
N HIS A 71 -35.31 -2.66 -34.64
CA HIS A 71 -36.76 -2.62 -34.81
C HIS A 71 -37.36 -1.30 -34.29
N LEU A 72 -36.94 -0.85 -33.10
CA LEU A 72 -37.44 0.41 -32.53
C LEU A 72 -36.91 1.64 -33.26
N ALA A 73 -35.68 1.61 -33.78
CA ALA A 73 -35.12 2.69 -34.60
C ALA A 73 -35.86 2.83 -35.94
N LYS A 74 -36.34 1.72 -36.51
CA LYS A 74 -37.22 1.71 -37.70
C LYS A 74 -38.61 2.27 -37.40
N LEU A 75 -39.21 1.89 -36.26
CA LEU A 75 -40.56 2.33 -35.87
C LEU A 75 -40.58 3.81 -35.44
N MET A 76 -39.55 4.26 -34.72
CA MET A 76 -39.42 5.62 -34.21
C MET A 76 -38.09 6.26 -34.66
N PRO A 77 -37.99 6.79 -35.89
CA PRO A 77 -36.76 7.33 -36.42
C PRO A 77 -36.17 8.45 -35.54
N THR A 78 -34.89 8.32 -35.18
CA THR A 78 -34.09 9.32 -34.42
C THR A 78 -34.60 9.69 -33.01
N GLN A 79 -35.56 8.95 -32.43
CA GLN A 79 -36.12 9.22 -31.10
C GLN A 79 -35.39 8.46 -29.97
N TRP A 80 -34.07 8.66 -29.85
CA TRP A 80 -33.21 7.87 -28.96
C TRP A 80 -33.59 7.95 -27.48
N ARG A 81 -34.13 9.09 -27.01
CA ARG A 81 -34.61 9.25 -25.62
C ARG A 81 -35.85 8.41 -25.32
N THR A 82 -36.68 8.12 -26.31
CA THR A 82 -37.87 7.27 -26.19
C THR A 82 -37.49 5.79 -26.32
N ILE A 83 -36.52 5.48 -27.18
CA ILE A 83 -36.05 4.11 -27.43
C ILE A 83 -35.24 3.57 -26.23
N ALA A 84 -34.36 4.41 -25.65
CA ALA A 84 -33.43 4.01 -24.59
C ALA A 84 -34.09 3.31 -23.38
N PRO A 85 -35.17 3.82 -22.77
CA PRO A 85 -35.86 3.15 -21.67
C PRO A 85 -36.44 1.77 -22.05
N ILE A 86 -36.84 1.57 -23.31
CA ILE A 86 -37.44 0.31 -23.80
C ILE A 86 -36.36 -0.76 -24.01
N VAL A 87 -35.19 -0.35 -24.49
CA VAL A 87 -34.01 -1.24 -24.66
C VAL A 87 -33.31 -1.48 -23.32
N GLY A 88 -33.39 -0.55 -22.37
CA GLY A 88 -32.73 -0.63 -21.06
C GLY A 88 -31.26 -0.18 -21.08
N ARG A 89 -30.92 0.73 -21.99
CA ARG A 89 -29.58 1.35 -22.17
C ARG A 89 -29.72 2.87 -22.22
N THR A 90 -28.61 3.62 -22.23
CA THR A 90 -28.66 5.08 -22.38
C THR A 90 -28.88 5.50 -23.84
N ALA A 91 -29.43 6.70 -24.06
CA ALA A 91 -29.71 7.20 -25.41
C ALA A 91 -28.44 7.33 -26.27
N THR A 92 -27.32 7.73 -25.66
CA THR A 92 -26.01 7.83 -26.31
C THR A 92 -25.48 6.44 -26.70
N GLN A 93 -25.53 5.46 -25.78
CA GLN A 93 -25.15 4.07 -26.08
C GLN A 93 -25.97 3.48 -27.23
N CYS A 94 -27.29 3.71 -27.25
CA CYS A 94 -28.17 3.25 -28.32
C CYS A 94 -27.80 3.86 -29.68
N LEU A 95 -27.53 5.17 -29.71
CA LEU A 95 -27.13 5.86 -30.94
C LEU A 95 -25.78 5.35 -31.46
N GLU A 96 -24.76 5.27 -30.60
CA GLU A 96 -23.43 4.78 -30.96
C GLU A 96 -23.48 3.33 -31.47
N ARG A 97 -24.25 2.46 -30.79
CA ARG A 97 -24.42 1.07 -31.22
C ARG A 97 -25.13 0.98 -32.56
N TYR A 98 -26.20 1.74 -32.77
CA TYR A 98 -26.94 1.77 -34.02
C TYR A 98 -26.04 2.22 -35.18
N GLN A 99 -25.27 3.29 -35.01
CA GLN A 99 -24.30 3.76 -36.00
C GLN A 99 -23.26 2.69 -36.31
N LYS A 100 -22.71 2.04 -35.28
CA LYS A 100 -21.73 0.96 -35.46
C LYS A 100 -22.31 -0.24 -36.22
N LEU A 101 -23.58 -0.59 -36.00
CA LEU A 101 -24.26 -1.66 -36.74
C LEU A 101 -24.46 -1.29 -38.21
N LEU A 102 -24.79 -0.04 -38.52
CA LEU A 102 -24.86 0.45 -39.91
C LEU A 102 -23.50 0.42 -40.59
N ASP A 103 -22.46 0.93 -39.94
CA ASP A 103 -21.10 0.96 -40.48
C ASP A 103 -20.53 -0.46 -40.68
N GLU A 104 -20.82 -1.41 -39.77
CA GLU A 104 -20.44 -2.83 -39.93
C GLU A 104 -21.13 -3.49 -41.13
N ALA A 105 -22.39 -3.14 -41.41
CA ALA A 105 -23.10 -3.63 -42.58
C ALA A 105 -22.57 -3.03 -43.89
N GLU A 106 -22.27 -1.71 -43.91
CA GLU A 106 -21.65 -1.05 -45.05
C GLU A 106 -20.26 -1.65 -45.37
N GLN A 107 -19.47 -1.93 -44.32
CA GLN A 107 -18.16 -2.55 -44.48
C GLN A 107 -18.25 -4.01 -44.97
N LYS A 108 -19.27 -4.77 -44.54
CA LYS A 108 -19.53 -6.11 -45.06
C LYS A 108 -20.00 -6.10 -46.51
N GLU A 109 -20.90 -5.20 -46.89
CA GLU A 109 -21.43 -5.09 -48.25
C GLU A 109 -20.35 -4.62 -49.24
N SER A 110 -19.53 -3.63 -48.87
CA SER A 110 -18.38 -3.20 -49.68
C SER A 110 -17.29 -4.27 -49.80
N GLY A 111 -17.10 -5.09 -48.76
CA GLY A 111 -16.20 -6.25 -48.80
C GLY A 111 -16.74 -7.42 -49.63
N GLU A 112 -18.05 -7.68 -49.61
CA GLU A 112 -18.72 -8.74 -50.37
C GLU A 112 -18.77 -8.43 -51.87
N LEU A 113 -18.88 -7.16 -52.25
CA LEU A 113 -18.88 -6.72 -53.65
C LEU A 113 -17.48 -6.65 -54.29
N GLY A 114 -16.41 -6.98 -53.56
CA GLY A 114 -15.04 -7.08 -54.11
C GLY A 114 -14.47 -5.78 -54.70
N LEU A 115 -15.08 -4.63 -54.39
CA LEU A 115 -14.72 -3.32 -54.97
C LEU A 115 -13.66 -2.57 -54.13
N GLY A 116 -13.17 -3.18 -53.04
CA GLY A 116 -12.04 -2.70 -52.26
C GLY A 116 -10.72 -3.21 -52.84
N GLY A 117 -9.86 -2.30 -53.29
CA GLY A 117 -8.51 -2.63 -53.76
C GLY A 117 -7.64 -3.30 -52.68
N PRO A 118 -6.44 -3.81 -53.04
CA PRO A 118 -5.60 -4.61 -52.15
C PRO A 118 -5.27 -3.86 -50.84
N ASP A 119 -5.30 -4.58 -49.71
CA ASP A 119 -5.02 -4.11 -48.34
C ASP A 119 -3.61 -3.47 -48.20
N GLY A 120 -3.48 -2.23 -48.64
CA GLY A 120 -2.23 -1.48 -48.68
C GLY A 120 -2.40 -0.01 -48.31
N GLY A 121 -2.28 0.29 -47.03
CA GLY A 121 -1.64 1.50 -46.49
C GLY A 121 -2.28 2.89 -46.66
N GLU A 122 -2.70 3.33 -47.85
CA GLU A 122 -2.87 4.78 -48.10
C GLU A 122 -4.04 5.17 -49.02
N THR A 123 -4.83 4.21 -49.53
CA THR A 123 -5.97 4.47 -50.44
C THR A 123 -7.32 4.03 -49.89
N LYS A 124 -7.42 3.84 -48.57
CA LYS A 124 -8.70 3.57 -47.92
C LYS A 124 -9.51 4.87 -47.92
N ALA A 125 -10.71 4.86 -48.51
CA ALA A 125 -11.66 5.95 -48.27
C ALA A 125 -11.77 6.13 -46.74
N PRO A 126 -11.65 7.35 -46.21
CA PRO A 126 -11.69 7.57 -44.76
C PRO A 126 -12.95 6.90 -44.22
N SER A 127 -12.77 6.01 -43.26
CA SER A 127 -13.90 5.33 -42.62
C SER A 127 -14.84 6.41 -42.07
N ALA A 128 -16.14 6.13 -42.02
CA ALA A 128 -17.10 7.09 -41.49
C ALA A 128 -16.73 7.54 -40.05
N ASP A 129 -15.98 6.71 -39.30
CA ASP A 129 -15.34 7.06 -38.03
C ASP A 129 -14.22 8.11 -38.14
N ASP A 130 -13.44 8.15 -39.21
CA ASP A 130 -12.36 9.14 -39.42
C ASP A 130 -12.90 10.52 -39.80
N VAL A 131 -14.05 10.59 -40.48
CA VAL A 131 -14.74 11.85 -40.83
C VAL A 131 -15.49 12.44 -39.63
N ARG A 132 -15.90 11.60 -38.68
CA ARG A 132 -16.64 11.98 -37.46
C ARG A 132 -15.74 12.29 -36.26
N ARG A 133 -14.44 12.02 -36.33
CA ARG A 133 -13.48 12.46 -35.31
C ARG A 133 -13.45 14.00 -35.27
N LEU A 134 -13.59 14.53 -34.05
CA LEU A 134 -13.46 15.97 -33.76
C LEU A 134 -12.22 16.54 -34.44
N ARG A 135 -12.34 17.71 -35.08
CA ARG A 135 -11.18 18.38 -35.66
C ARG A 135 -10.19 18.69 -34.55
N PRO A 136 -8.87 18.59 -34.79
CA PRO A 136 -7.88 18.95 -33.78
C PRO A 136 -8.16 20.35 -33.20
N GLY A 137 -8.52 20.42 -31.91
CA GLY A 137 -8.88 21.67 -31.21
C GLY A 137 -10.37 21.85 -30.88
N GLU A 138 -11.26 21.00 -31.36
CA GLU A 138 -12.69 21.06 -31.03
C GLU A 138 -12.99 20.36 -29.69
N VAL A 139 -13.77 21.02 -28.82
CA VAL A 139 -14.21 20.45 -27.54
C VAL A 139 -15.38 19.51 -27.80
N ASP A 140 -15.26 18.30 -27.26
CA ASP A 140 -16.33 17.30 -27.32
C ASP A 140 -17.66 17.85 -26.77
N PRO A 141 -18.77 17.77 -27.53
CA PRO A 141 -20.08 18.22 -27.07
C PRO A 141 -20.64 17.44 -25.88
N ASP A 142 -20.38 16.12 -25.79
CA ASP A 142 -20.98 15.22 -24.79
C ASP A 142 -19.92 14.41 -23.99
N PRO A 143 -18.97 15.07 -23.29
CA PRO A 143 -17.91 14.39 -22.54
C PRO A 143 -18.44 13.54 -21.35
N GLU A 144 -19.67 13.77 -20.92
CA GLU A 144 -20.35 13.03 -19.85
C GLU A 144 -20.60 11.55 -20.20
N SER A 145 -20.68 11.21 -21.48
CA SER A 145 -20.94 9.84 -21.96
C SER A 145 -19.67 8.96 -22.02
N LYS A 146 -18.49 9.58 -21.99
CA LYS A 146 -17.20 8.90 -22.20
C LYS A 146 -16.60 8.30 -20.92
N PRO A 147 -15.76 7.26 -21.01
CA PRO A 147 -15.04 6.74 -19.84
C PRO A 147 -14.20 7.83 -19.15
N ALA A 148 -14.07 7.73 -17.83
CA ALA A 148 -13.23 8.64 -17.07
C ALA A 148 -11.74 8.42 -17.39
N ARG A 149 -10.97 9.51 -17.42
CA ARG A 149 -9.51 9.43 -17.54
C ARG A 149 -8.93 8.84 -16.24
N PRO A 150 -8.04 7.84 -16.33
CA PRO A 150 -7.33 7.32 -15.15
C PRO A 150 -6.52 8.41 -14.45
N ASP A 151 -6.42 8.28 -13.13
CA ASP A 151 -5.71 9.23 -12.27
C ASP A 151 -4.21 9.25 -12.61
N THR A 152 -3.59 10.43 -12.63
CA THR A 152 -2.14 10.54 -12.79
C THR A 152 -1.43 10.06 -11.52
N VAL A 153 -0.23 9.49 -11.67
CA VAL A 153 0.58 9.04 -10.51
C VAL A 153 0.91 10.22 -9.60
N ASP A 154 1.31 11.33 -10.22
CA ASP A 154 1.48 12.60 -9.54
C ASP A 154 0.21 13.42 -9.70
N LEU A 155 -0.63 13.39 -8.66
CA LEU A 155 -1.83 14.21 -8.56
C LEU A 155 -1.45 15.68 -8.38
N ASP A 156 -2.05 16.54 -9.19
CA ASP A 156 -1.86 17.99 -9.11
C ASP A 156 -2.42 18.55 -7.78
N GLU A 157 -1.99 19.76 -7.40
CA GLU A 157 -2.45 20.42 -6.18
C GLU A 157 -3.97 20.65 -6.18
N ASP A 158 -4.52 21.04 -7.33
CA ASP A 158 -5.97 21.22 -7.54
C ASP A 158 -6.76 19.93 -7.21
N GLU A 159 -6.28 18.76 -7.63
CA GLU A 159 -6.96 17.48 -7.41
C GLU A 159 -6.85 17.00 -5.96
N LYS A 160 -5.68 17.21 -5.34
CA LYS A 160 -5.45 16.92 -3.92
C LYS A 160 -6.29 17.84 -3.03
N GLU A 161 -6.34 19.13 -3.33
CA GLU A 161 -7.14 20.10 -2.60
C GLU A 161 -8.63 19.75 -2.73
N MET A 162 -9.11 19.49 -3.95
CA MET A 162 -10.49 19.04 -4.21
C MET A 162 -10.85 17.77 -3.43
N LEU A 163 -9.97 16.77 -3.38
CA LEU A 163 -10.18 15.55 -2.57
C LEU A 163 -10.23 15.85 -1.06
N SER A 164 -9.33 16.71 -0.57
CA SER A 164 -9.28 17.08 0.84
C SER A 164 -10.53 17.87 1.27
N GLU A 165 -11.00 18.77 0.40
CA GLU A 165 -12.21 19.54 0.60
C GLU A 165 -13.45 18.63 0.58
N ALA A 166 -13.54 17.72 -0.40
CA ALA A 166 -14.61 16.75 -0.48
C ALA A 166 -14.69 15.89 0.79
N ARG A 167 -13.56 15.35 1.26
CA ARG A 167 -13.49 14.57 2.51
C ARG A 167 -13.96 15.39 3.71
N ALA A 168 -13.49 16.63 3.87
CA ALA A 168 -13.87 17.49 4.98
C ALA A 168 -15.36 17.85 4.96
N ARG A 169 -15.91 18.17 3.78
CA ARG A 169 -17.34 18.49 3.59
C ARG A 169 -18.23 17.27 3.80
N LEU A 170 -17.81 16.08 3.35
CA LEU A 170 -18.56 14.84 3.55
C LEU A 170 -18.55 14.38 5.01
N ALA A 171 -17.45 14.55 5.74
CA ALA A 171 -17.38 14.24 7.17
C ALA A 171 -18.22 15.20 8.02
N ASN A 172 -18.35 16.46 7.60
CA ASN A 172 -19.10 17.46 8.37
C ASN A 172 -20.63 17.28 8.26
N THR A 173 -21.28 16.97 9.38
CA THR A 173 -22.74 16.90 9.50
C THR A 173 -23.32 18.03 10.37
N GLN A 174 -22.46 18.76 11.08
CA GLN A 174 -22.86 19.78 12.06
C GLN A 174 -22.95 21.18 11.45
N GLY A 175 -24.05 21.87 11.72
CA GLY A 175 -24.24 23.27 11.35
C GLY A 175 -23.49 24.26 12.25
N LYS A 176 -23.53 25.55 11.90
CA LYS A 176 -22.84 26.64 12.63
C LYS A 176 -23.22 26.71 14.12
N LYS A 177 -24.51 26.52 14.44
CA LYS A 177 -25.02 26.57 15.83
C LYS A 177 -24.49 25.41 16.68
N ALA A 178 -24.46 24.19 16.12
CA ALA A 178 -23.92 23.02 16.82
C ALA A 178 -22.42 23.17 17.08
N LYS A 179 -21.64 23.57 16.06
CA LYS A 179 -20.20 23.82 16.22
C LYS A 179 -19.90 24.96 17.21
N ARG A 180 -20.68 26.04 17.18
CA ARG A 180 -20.57 27.14 18.16
C ARG A 180 -20.86 26.64 19.58
N LYS A 181 -21.95 25.91 19.78
CA LYS A 181 -22.34 25.37 21.08
C LYS A 181 -21.34 24.32 21.60
N ALA A 182 -20.73 23.54 20.71
CA ALA A 182 -19.66 22.61 21.08
C ALA A 182 -18.39 23.34 21.56
N ARG A 183 -17.95 24.38 20.84
CA ARG A 183 -16.83 25.23 21.29
C ARG A 183 -17.16 25.98 22.59
N GLU A 184 -18.38 26.48 22.72
CA GLU A 184 -18.84 27.15 23.95
C GLU A 184 -18.83 26.19 25.14
N ARG A 185 -19.30 24.95 24.98
CA ARG A 185 -19.21 23.90 26.00
C ARG A 185 -17.76 23.60 26.39
N GLN A 186 -16.86 23.45 25.42
CA GLN A 186 -15.43 23.23 25.70
C GLN A 186 -14.80 24.40 26.45
N LEU A 187 -15.13 25.64 26.07
CA LEU A 187 -14.67 26.84 26.77
C LEU A 187 -15.29 26.96 28.18
N GLU A 188 -16.53 26.52 28.37
CA GLU A 188 -17.16 26.48 29.68
C GLU A 188 -16.53 25.43 30.60
N GLU A 189 -16.22 24.24 30.07
CA GLU A 189 -15.48 23.19 30.78
C GLU A 189 -14.07 23.65 31.15
N SER A 190 -13.33 24.29 30.22
CA SER A 190 -12.00 24.83 30.51
C SER A 190 -12.04 25.95 31.55
N ARG A 191 -12.99 26.88 31.44
CA ARG A 191 -13.24 27.91 32.47
C ARG A 191 -13.55 27.28 33.82
N ARG A 192 -14.42 26.26 33.86
CA ARG A 192 -14.78 25.56 35.09
C ARG A 192 -13.55 24.90 35.72
N LEU A 193 -12.70 24.25 34.93
CA LEU A 193 -11.46 23.63 35.41
C LEU A 193 -10.48 24.67 35.95
N ALA A 194 -10.28 25.79 35.24
CA ALA A 194 -9.41 26.88 35.69
C ALA A 194 -9.89 27.50 37.01
N VAL A 195 -11.20 27.75 37.13
CA VAL A 195 -11.80 28.25 38.38
C VAL A 195 -11.64 27.23 39.52
N LEU A 196 -11.81 25.94 39.24
CA LEU A 196 -11.59 24.89 40.24
C LEU A 196 -10.13 24.79 40.68
N GLN A 197 -9.19 24.92 39.74
CA GLN A 197 -7.76 24.94 40.05
C GLN A 197 -7.42 26.14 40.93
N LYS A 198 -7.83 27.35 40.56
CA LYS A 198 -7.62 28.56 41.37
C LYS A 198 -8.23 28.44 42.75
N ARG A 199 -9.42 27.83 42.86
CA ARG A 199 -10.05 27.57 44.16
C ARG A 199 -9.26 26.55 44.98
N ARG A 200 -8.70 25.51 44.37
CA ARG A 200 -7.83 24.56 45.08
C ARG A 200 -6.58 25.25 45.61
N GLU A 201 -5.92 26.04 44.78
CA GLU A 201 -4.73 26.85 45.16
C GLU A 201 -5.04 27.78 46.35
N LEU A 202 -6.17 28.48 46.31
CA LEU A 202 -6.60 29.34 47.42
C LEU A 202 -6.94 28.53 48.68
N LYS A 203 -7.61 27.38 48.53
CA LYS A 203 -7.95 26.51 49.66
C LYS A 203 -6.71 25.88 50.28
N THR A 204 -5.70 25.50 49.49
CA THR A 204 -4.41 25.00 49.98
C THR A 204 -3.63 26.11 50.69
N ALA A 205 -3.75 27.36 50.22
CA ALA A 205 -3.24 28.53 50.93
C ALA A 205 -4.10 28.96 52.14
N GLY A 206 -5.13 28.19 52.51
CA GLY A 206 -6.00 28.45 53.67
C GLY A 206 -7.12 29.47 53.43
N ILE A 207 -7.23 30.07 52.24
CA ILE A 207 -8.22 31.09 51.89
C ILE A 207 -9.49 30.43 51.34
N ASN A 208 -10.53 30.37 52.17
CA ASN A 208 -11.81 29.77 51.82
C ASN A 208 -12.80 30.78 51.20
N ILE A 209 -12.78 30.91 49.87
CA ILE A 209 -13.76 31.73 49.13
C ILE A 209 -15.04 30.93 48.84
N LYS A 210 -16.20 31.46 49.24
CA LYS A 210 -17.53 30.91 48.92
C LYS A 210 -17.91 31.28 47.49
N VAL A 211 -18.30 30.29 46.68
CA VAL A 211 -18.84 30.55 45.33
C VAL A 211 -20.32 30.92 45.47
N VAL A 212 -20.68 32.14 45.10
CA VAL A 212 -22.08 32.59 45.08
C VAL A 212 -22.63 32.41 43.68
N ASN A 213 -23.31 31.30 43.42
CA ASN A 213 -24.04 31.08 42.18
C ASN A 213 -25.53 31.25 42.44
N LYS A 214 -26.01 32.49 42.47
CA LYS A 214 -27.46 32.75 42.48
C LYS A 214 -27.82 33.65 41.31
N LYS A 215 -28.45 33.05 40.30
CA LYS A 215 -29.22 33.79 39.29
C LYS A 215 -30.66 33.83 39.76
N LYS A 216 -31.25 35.03 39.82
CA LYS A 216 -32.65 35.23 40.24
C LYS A 216 -33.57 34.38 39.34
N GLY A 217 -34.36 33.49 39.96
CA GLY A 217 -35.29 32.59 39.25
C GLY A 217 -34.75 31.20 38.90
N LEU A 218 -33.47 30.89 39.18
CA LEU A 218 -32.92 29.54 39.03
C LEU A 218 -32.92 28.82 40.39
N MET A 219 -33.55 27.64 40.47
CA MET A 219 -33.54 26.82 41.68
C MET A 219 -32.15 26.22 41.92
N ASP A 220 -31.74 26.11 43.18
CA ASP A 220 -30.49 25.46 43.54
C ASP A 220 -30.72 23.95 43.70
N TYR A 221 -30.40 23.21 42.63
CA TYR A 221 -30.53 21.76 42.55
C TYR A 221 -29.70 20.99 43.59
N ASN A 222 -28.69 21.61 44.20
CA ASN A 222 -27.87 20.97 45.24
C ASN A 222 -28.42 21.20 46.64
N ALA A 223 -29.21 22.27 46.84
CA ALA A 223 -29.74 22.63 48.15
C ALA A 223 -31.02 21.87 48.49
N ASP A 224 -31.84 21.55 47.48
CA ASP A 224 -33.12 20.89 47.67
C ASP A 224 -33.45 19.97 46.47
N ILE A 225 -34.30 18.98 46.69
CA ILE A 225 -34.81 18.10 45.63
C ILE A 225 -35.81 18.89 44.80
N PRO A 226 -35.51 19.21 43.53
CA PRO A 226 -36.41 20.03 42.72
C PRO A 226 -37.71 19.28 42.48
N PHE A 227 -38.84 19.94 42.77
CA PHE A 227 -40.17 19.37 42.60
C PHE A 227 -40.32 18.01 43.28
N GLU A 228 -39.86 17.89 44.52
CA GLU A 228 -40.02 16.67 45.31
C GLU A 228 -41.50 16.26 45.36
N LYS A 229 -41.77 15.04 44.88
CA LYS A 229 -43.06 14.39 45.04
C LYS A 229 -42.83 13.19 45.93
N ALA A 230 -43.22 13.31 47.20
CA ALA A 230 -43.12 12.21 48.14
C ALA A 230 -43.86 10.98 47.58
N PRO A 231 -43.28 9.78 47.69
CA PRO A 231 -43.99 8.56 47.30
C PRO A 231 -45.28 8.44 48.12
N ALA A 232 -46.36 8.02 47.47
CA ALA A 232 -47.63 7.84 48.17
C ALA A 232 -47.45 6.81 49.29
N PRO A 233 -47.98 7.06 50.50
CA PRO A 233 -47.85 6.12 51.61
C PRO A 233 -48.51 4.79 51.23
N GLY A 234 -47.72 3.72 51.24
CA GLY A 234 -48.17 2.37 50.94
C GLY A 234 -48.69 1.64 52.18
N PHE A 235 -49.25 0.45 51.97
CA PHE A 235 -49.73 -0.42 53.07
C PHE A 235 -48.60 -1.16 53.81
N TYR A 236 -47.40 -1.24 53.20
CA TYR A 236 -46.24 -1.92 53.77
C TYR A 236 -45.31 -0.93 54.47
N ASP A 237 -44.74 -1.36 55.61
CA ASP A 237 -43.74 -0.59 56.35
C ASP A 237 -42.39 -0.60 55.61
N THR A 238 -41.84 0.59 55.35
CA THR A 238 -40.56 0.79 54.65
C THR A 238 -39.42 1.21 55.60
N GLY A 239 -39.61 1.10 56.92
CA GLY A 239 -38.61 1.46 57.93
C GLY A 239 -37.25 0.77 57.74
N ASP A 240 -37.26 -0.56 57.52
CA ASP A 240 -36.03 -1.34 57.33
C ASP A 240 -35.29 -0.95 56.03
N GLU A 241 -36.03 -0.68 54.95
CA GLU A 241 -35.47 -0.23 53.68
C GLU A 241 -34.86 1.17 53.80
N SER A 242 -35.49 2.07 54.58
CA SER A 242 -34.97 3.41 54.87
C SER A 242 -33.62 3.35 55.59
N ILE A 243 -33.50 2.47 56.60
CA ILE A 243 -32.25 2.25 57.35
C ILE A 243 -31.16 1.68 56.42
N GLN A 244 -31.51 0.75 55.54
CA GLN A 244 -30.56 0.22 54.55
C GLN A 244 -30.11 1.30 53.55
N ASN A 245 -31.02 2.15 53.07
CA ASN A 245 -30.71 3.26 52.18
C ASN A 245 -29.79 4.29 52.84
N GLU A 246 -29.98 4.55 54.14
CA GLU A 246 -29.10 5.42 54.91
C GLU A 246 -27.69 4.82 55.07
N LYS A 247 -27.59 3.52 55.39
CA LYS A 247 -26.32 2.79 55.43
C LYS A 247 -25.62 2.82 54.07
N GLN A 248 -26.34 2.61 52.97
CA GLN A 248 -25.79 2.68 51.62
C GLN A 248 -25.34 4.11 51.27
N ARG A 249 -26.10 5.13 51.69
CA ARG A 249 -25.73 6.55 51.50
C ARG A 249 -24.46 6.91 52.26
N ALA A 250 -24.30 6.41 53.48
CA ALA A 250 -23.07 6.60 54.26
C ALA A 250 -21.87 5.84 53.67
N ALA A 251 -22.09 4.64 53.11
CA ALA A 251 -21.07 3.85 52.44
C ALA A 251 -20.72 4.34 51.02
N PHE A 252 -21.49 5.29 50.48
CA PHE A 252 -21.31 5.79 49.13
C PHE A 252 -20.11 6.75 49.05
N ASP A 253 -19.01 6.30 48.45
CA ASP A 253 -17.86 7.14 48.12
C ASP A 253 -18.00 7.70 46.68
N PRO A 254 -18.18 9.03 46.51
CA PRO A 254 -18.33 9.67 45.20
C PRO A 254 -17.13 9.47 44.27
N ARG A 255 -15.92 9.28 44.81
CA ARG A 255 -14.69 9.11 44.00
C ARG A 255 -14.67 7.76 43.30
N LYS A 256 -15.11 6.70 43.99
CA LYS A 256 -15.18 5.34 43.46
C LYS A 256 -16.15 5.22 42.28
N GLN A 257 -17.28 5.93 42.35
CA GLN A 257 -18.27 5.94 41.26
C GLN A 257 -17.81 6.75 40.05
N GLN A 258 -17.16 7.90 40.24
CA GLN A 258 -16.59 8.68 39.12
C GLN A 258 -15.51 7.90 38.36
N LEU A 259 -14.68 7.12 39.06
CA LEU A 259 -13.72 6.20 38.45
C LEU A 259 -14.41 5.08 37.67
N ALA A 260 -15.50 4.53 38.20
CA ALA A 260 -16.29 3.51 37.50
C ALA A 260 -16.96 4.08 36.23
N ILE A 261 -17.47 5.31 36.26
CA ILE A 261 -18.07 5.99 35.10
C ILE A 261 -17.00 6.30 34.03
N LYS A 262 -15.81 6.75 34.43
CA LYS A 262 -14.68 6.96 33.51
C LYS A 262 -14.26 5.66 32.82
N ARG A 263 -14.13 4.57 33.58
CA ARG A 263 -13.82 3.24 33.03
C ARG A 263 -14.90 2.74 32.07
N LYS A 264 -16.17 3.04 32.35
CA LYS A 264 -17.29 2.66 31.48
C LYS A 264 -17.31 3.44 30.16
N GLY A 265 -17.02 4.74 30.20
CA GLY A 265 -16.89 5.57 28.99
C GLY A 265 -15.73 5.14 28.08
N GLU A 266 -14.58 4.82 28.68
CA GLU A 266 -13.39 4.36 27.93
C GLU A 266 -13.57 2.97 27.32
N GLN A 267 -14.41 2.12 27.92
CA GLN A 267 -14.71 0.78 27.43
C GLN A 267 -15.62 0.78 26.19
N ASP A 268 -16.52 1.76 26.06
CA ASP A 268 -17.42 1.92 24.91
C ASP A 268 -16.75 2.57 23.68
N ASP A 269 -15.68 3.35 23.86
CA ASP A 269 -14.90 3.94 22.75
C ASP A 269 -13.89 2.94 22.13
N ASN A 270 -13.59 1.84 22.84
CA ASN A 270 -12.54 0.88 22.44
C ASN A 270 -12.98 -0.47 21.77
N PRO A 271 -14.27 -0.78 21.51
CA PRO A 271 -14.62 -2.04 20.84
C PRO A 271 -14.19 -2.03 19.36
N GLY A 272 -14.09 -0.85 18.74
CA GLY A 272 -13.61 -0.67 17.38
C GLY A 272 -12.13 -1.02 17.21
N GLN A 273 -11.26 -0.65 18.16
CA GLN A 273 -9.84 -1.00 18.09
C GLN A 273 -9.60 -2.49 18.36
N LYS A 274 -10.33 -3.09 19.32
CA LYS A 274 -10.24 -4.54 19.56
C LYS A 274 -10.73 -5.36 18.36
N ARG A 275 -11.81 -4.93 17.70
CA ARG A 275 -12.28 -5.56 16.45
C ARG A 275 -11.29 -5.35 15.29
N GLN A 276 -10.79 -4.13 15.07
CA GLN A 276 -9.78 -3.86 14.04
C GLN A 276 -8.46 -4.62 14.25
N LYS A 277 -8.03 -4.80 15.50
CA LYS A 277 -6.82 -5.57 15.82
C LYS A 277 -7.01 -7.06 15.55
N ASN A 278 -8.22 -7.57 15.76
CA ASN A 278 -8.58 -8.94 15.40
C ASN A 278 -8.75 -9.10 13.88
N ASP A 279 -9.32 -8.13 13.16
CA ASP A 279 -9.48 -8.15 11.70
C ASP A 279 -8.16 -7.98 10.94
N LYS A 280 -7.22 -7.17 11.44
CA LYS A 280 -5.86 -7.06 10.85
C LYS A 280 -5.06 -8.36 10.96
N ASN A 281 -5.40 -9.21 11.92
CA ASN A 281 -4.80 -10.53 12.09
C ASN A 281 -5.62 -11.65 11.42
N ALA A 282 -6.77 -11.32 10.83
CA ALA A 282 -7.59 -12.27 10.09
C ALA A 282 -7.10 -12.37 8.63
N PRO A 283 -7.08 -13.56 8.02
CA PRO A 283 -6.72 -13.70 6.62
C PRO A 283 -7.74 -12.95 5.74
N SER A 284 -7.24 -12.34 4.66
CA SER A 284 -7.99 -11.50 3.69
C SER A 284 -9.42 -11.99 3.43
N ALA A 285 -10.37 -11.06 3.31
CA ALA A 285 -11.76 -11.35 2.99
C ALA A 285 -11.92 -12.20 1.71
N SER A 286 -10.99 -12.10 0.75
CA SER A 286 -10.95 -12.97 -0.43
C SER A 286 -10.63 -14.43 -0.09
N TYR A 287 -9.76 -14.68 0.90
CA TYR A 287 -9.41 -16.02 1.39
C TYR A 287 -10.55 -16.62 2.21
N GLN A 288 -11.25 -15.82 3.02
CA GLN A 288 -12.43 -16.28 3.77
C GLN A 288 -13.62 -16.56 2.84
N ALA A 289 -13.84 -15.71 1.83
CA ALA A 289 -14.86 -15.95 0.80
C ALA A 289 -14.53 -17.19 -0.04
N ALA A 290 -13.26 -17.42 -0.40
CA ALA A 290 -12.82 -18.61 -1.11
C ALA A 290 -12.94 -19.89 -0.26
N MET A 291 -12.66 -19.82 1.04
CA MET A 291 -12.84 -20.95 1.97
C MET A 291 -14.33 -21.26 2.20
N LYS A 292 -15.17 -20.23 2.32
CA LYS A 292 -16.63 -20.39 2.49
C LYS A 292 -17.31 -20.83 1.20
N ALA A 293 -16.86 -20.34 0.04
CA ALA A 293 -17.30 -20.81 -1.27
C ALA A 293 -16.83 -22.26 -1.53
N GLY A 294 -15.59 -22.59 -1.17
CA GLY A 294 -15.07 -23.96 -1.24
C GLY A 294 -15.77 -24.94 -0.30
N GLN A 295 -16.16 -24.50 0.90
CA GLN A 295 -17.01 -25.28 1.80
C GLN A 295 -18.44 -25.45 1.25
N MET A 296 -19.08 -24.37 0.77
CA MET A 296 -20.41 -24.46 0.17
C MET A 296 -20.42 -25.31 -1.10
N GLN A 297 -19.35 -25.28 -1.90
CA GLN A 297 -19.22 -26.10 -3.10
C GLN A 297 -18.97 -27.57 -2.74
N LYS A 298 -18.15 -27.86 -1.73
CA LYS A 298 -18.01 -29.23 -1.18
C LYS A 298 -19.32 -29.76 -0.58
N ILE A 299 -20.10 -28.93 0.10
CA ILE A 299 -21.39 -29.32 0.66
C ILE A 299 -22.41 -29.56 -0.46
N ARG A 300 -22.42 -28.74 -1.51
CA ARG A 300 -23.30 -28.89 -2.67
C ARG A 300 -22.90 -30.09 -3.55
N GLU A 301 -21.61 -30.37 -3.70
CA GLU A 301 -21.08 -31.58 -4.35
C GLU A 301 -21.37 -32.83 -3.50
N ALA A 302 -21.26 -32.76 -2.18
CA ALA A 302 -21.64 -33.84 -1.28
C ALA A 302 -23.17 -34.12 -1.32
N GLU A 303 -24.02 -33.09 -1.34
CA GLU A 303 -25.48 -33.25 -1.48
C GLU A 303 -25.91 -33.73 -2.87
N GLN A 304 -25.18 -33.37 -3.93
CA GLN A 304 -25.46 -33.87 -5.28
C GLN A 304 -24.93 -35.30 -5.49
N SER A 305 -23.83 -35.67 -4.86
CA SER A 305 -23.26 -37.03 -4.93
C SER A 305 -24.06 -38.04 -4.09
N SER A 306 -24.77 -37.62 -3.04
CA SER A 306 -25.56 -38.52 -2.20
C SER A 306 -26.94 -38.88 -2.77
N LYS A 307 -27.39 -38.23 -3.87
CA LYS A 307 -28.72 -38.44 -4.47
C LYS A 307 -28.73 -39.16 -5.84
N ARG A 308 -27.61 -39.74 -6.29
CA ARG A 308 -27.60 -40.57 -7.52
C ARG A 308 -26.91 -41.90 -7.26
N ARG A 309 -27.59 -43.01 -7.59
CA ARG A 309 -26.94 -44.32 -7.74
C ARG A 309 -25.94 -44.22 -8.88
N ALA A 310 -24.71 -44.70 -8.65
CA ALA A 310 -23.64 -44.74 -9.63
C ALA A 310 -24.08 -45.55 -10.86
N LEU A 311 -24.01 -44.91 -12.05
CA LEU A 311 -24.24 -45.56 -13.33
C LEU A 311 -22.98 -46.35 -13.71
N VAL A 312 -23.06 -47.67 -13.67
CA VAL A 312 -21.97 -48.56 -14.08
C VAL A 312 -21.98 -48.66 -15.60
N LEU A 313 -21.06 -47.95 -16.24
CA LEU A 313 -20.74 -48.14 -17.65
C LEU A 313 -19.64 -49.21 -17.78
N PRO A 314 -19.66 -50.05 -18.81
CA PRO A 314 -18.57 -50.98 -19.11
C PRO A 314 -17.25 -50.23 -19.34
N ALA A 315 -16.15 -50.78 -18.83
CA ALA A 315 -14.83 -50.16 -18.95
C ALA A 315 -14.45 -49.95 -20.44
N PRO A 316 -13.87 -48.79 -20.80
CA PRO A 316 -13.40 -48.54 -22.16
C PRO A 316 -12.30 -49.54 -22.50
N GLN A 317 -12.49 -50.32 -23.57
CA GLN A 317 -11.46 -51.17 -24.13
C GLN A 317 -10.50 -50.27 -24.92
N VAL A 318 -9.39 -49.91 -24.30
CA VAL A 318 -8.27 -49.23 -24.96
C VAL A 318 -7.10 -50.20 -24.88
N GLY A 319 -6.56 -50.61 -26.03
CA GLY A 319 -5.45 -51.56 -26.10
C GLY A 319 -4.15 -50.96 -25.57
N GLU A 320 -3.25 -51.79 -25.01
CA GLU A 320 -2.00 -51.34 -24.36
C GLU A 320 -1.13 -50.43 -25.25
N GLY A 321 -1.18 -50.58 -26.58
CA GLY A 321 -0.44 -49.72 -27.52
C GLY A 321 -0.95 -48.27 -27.59
N GLU A 322 -2.25 -48.04 -27.41
CA GLU A 322 -2.83 -46.69 -27.39
C GLU A 322 -2.59 -45.99 -26.04
N LEU A 323 -2.46 -46.76 -24.96
CA LEU A 323 -2.12 -46.25 -23.63
C LEU A 323 -0.66 -45.78 -23.58
N GLU A 324 0.26 -46.50 -24.22
CA GLU A 324 1.66 -46.07 -24.35
C GLU A 324 1.80 -44.80 -25.20
N GLU A 325 0.99 -44.63 -26.26
CA GLU A 325 0.99 -43.41 -27.07
C GLU A 325 0.42 -42.20 -26.31
N ILE A 326 -0.66 -42.39 -25.54
CA ILE A 326 -1.25 -41.34 -24.68
C ILE A 326 -0.28 -40.94 -23.57
N VAL A 327 0.43 -41.89 -22.95
CA VAL A 327 1.45 -41.61 -21.93
C VAL A 327 2.66 -40.91 -22.54
N LYS A 328 3.09 -41.29 -23.74
CA LYS A 328 4.21 -40.67 -24.45
C LYS A 328 3.88 -39.23 -24.88
N MET A 329 2.65 -38.98 -25.34
CA MET A 329 2.15 -37.64 -25.66
C MET A 329 2.00 -36.76 -24.41
N GLY A 330 1.54 -37.34 -23.29
CA GLY A 330 1.47 -36.67 -21.99
C GLY A 330 2.84 -36.35 -21.36
N MET A 331 3.87 -37.17 -21.61
CA MET A 331 5.23 -36.92 -21.15
C MET A 331 5.95 -35.81 -21.94
N ILE A 332 5.65 -35.66 -23.23
CA ILE A 332 6.21 -34.59 -24.08
C ILE A 332 5.68 -33.21 -23.63
N GLY A 333 4.38 -33.11 -23.31
CA GLY A 333 3.79 -31.88 -22.76
C GLY A 333 4.35 -31.50 -21.38
N LYS A 334 4.63 -32.49 -20.52
CA LYS A 334 5.26 -32.25 -19.20
C LYS A 334 6.73 -31.85 -19.32
N ARG A 335 7.49 -32.43 -20.26
CA ARG A 335 8.90 -32.05 -20.49
C ARG A 335 9.04 -30.61 -21.03
N ALA A 336 8.16 -30.18 -21.94
CA ALA A 336 8.17 -28.80 -22.44
C ALA A 336 7.88 -27.77 -21.33
N ASN A 337 6.95 -28.07 -20.41
CA ASN A 337 6.59 -27.20 -19.29
C ASN A 337 7.70 -27.14 -18.21
N ILE A 338 8.45 -28.23 -18.01
CA ILE A 338 9.59 -28.28 -17.09
C ILE A 338 10.78 -27.49 -17.63
N ILE A 339 11.07 -27.60 -18.94
CA ILE A 339 12.16 -26.83 -19.59
C ILE A 339 11.84 -25.33 -19.60
N ALA A 340 10.59 -24.94 -19.82
CA ALA A 340 10.16 -23.54 -19.76
C ALA A 340 10.24 -22.91 -18.35
N ARG A 341 10.19 -23.73 -17.28
CA ARG A 341 10.34 -23.26 -15.89
C ARG A 341 11.79 -23.15 -15.40
N LEU A 342 12.74 -23.77 -16.11
CA LEU A 342 14.16 -23.80 -15.75
C LEU A 342 15.00 -22.71 -16.46
N SER A 343 14.41 -21.93 -17.37
CA SER A 343 15.09 -20.83 -18.07
C SER A 343 14.85 -19.48 -17.37
N GLU A 344 15.91 -18.72 -17.10
CA GLU A 344 15.93 -17.51 -16.24
C GLU A 344 15.43 -16.20 -16.92
N ASN A 345 14.91 -16.25 -18.16
CA ASN A 345 14.48 -15.05 -18.89
C ASN A 345 12.95 -14.84 -18.90
N ASP A 346 12.51 -13.72 -18.31
CA ASP A 346 11.09 -13.38 -18.08
C ASP A 346 10.30 -13.04 -19.37
N ALA A 347 10.99 -12.75 -20.48
CA ALA A 347 10.37 -12.46 -21.77
C ALA A 347 9.78 -13.70 -22.49
N THR A 348 10.26 -14.92 -22.18
CA THR A 348 9.72 -16.16 -22.78
C THR A 348 8.52 -16.74 -22.03
N ARG A 349 8.19 -16.18 -20.85
CA ARG A 349 7.13 -16.68 -19.98
C ARG A 349 5.72 -16.22 -20.42
N GLY A 350 5.64 -15.12 -21.16
CA GLY A 350 4.37 -14.56 -21.70
C GLY A 350 3.98 -15.08 -23.09
N LEU A 351 4.84 -15.85 -23.77
CA LEU A 351 4.61 -16.33 -25.15
C LEU A 351 4.13 -17.79 -25.23
N VAL A 352 4.03 -18.49 -24.09
CA VAL A 352 3.45 -19.84 -24.02
C VAL A 352 2.08 -19.73 -23.36
N ASN A 353 1.05 -19.52 -24.18
CA ASN A 353 -0.34 -19.56 -23.75
C ASN A 353 -0.62 -20.90 -23.06
N THR A 354 -1.33 -20.85 -21.94
CA THR A 354 -1.90 -22.01 -21.26
C THR A 354 -2.80 -22.74 -22.24
N TYR A 355 -2.30 -23.82 -22.86
CA TYR A 355 -3.16 -24.78 -23.53
C TYR A 355 -4.00 -25.46 -22.46
N SER A 356 -5.21 -24.93 -22.23
CA SER A 356 -6.30 -25.74 -21.71
C SER A 356 -6.50 -26.88 -22.70
N THR A 357 -6.25 -28.11 -22.27
CA THR A 357 -6.57 -29.31 -23.04
C THR A 357 -8.09 -29.48 -23.07
N ILE A 358 -8.76 -28.70 -23.89
CA ILE A 358 -9.98 -29.09 -24.58
C ILE A 358 -9.63 -28.94 -26.06
N ASN A 359 -9.01 -29.98 -26.61
CA ASN A 359 -8.91 -30.14 -28.05
C ASN A 359 -10.03 -31.09 -28.46
N SER A 360 -11.24 -30.54 -28.58
CA SER A 360 -12.29 -31.13 -29.41
C SER A 360 -11.88 -30.92 -30.86
N GLY A 361 -11.24 -31.93 -31.45
CA GLY A 361 -10.63 -31.82 -32.77
C GLY A 361 -10.41 -33.15 -33.48
N ALA A 362 -11.45 -33.98 -33.58
CA ALA A 362 -11.65 -34.90 -34.71
C ALA A 362 -13.09 -34.68 -35.22
N PRO A 363 -13.34 -34.70 -36.54
CA PRO A 363 -14.55 -34.14 -37.12
C PRO A 363 -15.72 -35.10 -36.88
N ILE A 364 -16.47 -34.88 -35.80
CA ILE A 364 -17.85 -35.33 -35.74
C ILE A 364 -18.62 -34.37 -36.63
N ARG A 365 -18.81 -34.78 -37.90
CA ARG A 365 -19.70 -34.12 -38.84
C ARG A 365 -21.12 -34.25 -38.31
N THR A 366 -21.54 -33.29 -37.48
CA THR A 366 -22.95 -32.98 -37.32
C THR A 366 -23.44 -32.44 -38.67
N PRO A 367 -24.67 -32.79 -39.12
CA PRO A 367 -25.23 -32.15 -40.30
C PRO A 367 -25.25 -30.65 -40.02
N ARG A 368 -24.59 -29.88 -40.90
CA ARG A 368 -24.63 -28.41 -40.88
C ARG A 368 -26.10 -28.02 -40.85
N ALA A 369 -26.53 -27.35 -39.79
CA ALA A 369 -27.82 -26.67 -39.81
C ALA A 369 -27.88 -25.81 -41.08
N PRO A 370 -29.04 -25.69 -41.75
CA PRO A 370 -29.17 -24.74 -42.85
C PRO A 370 -28.64 -23.37 -42.36
N ALA A 371 -27.92 -22.65 -43.22
CA ALA A 371 -27.40 -21.33 -42.85
C ALA A 371 -28.60 -20.48 -42.39
N GLN A 372 -28.64 -20.17 -41.09
CA GLN A 372 -29.66 -19.29 -40.54
C GLN A 372 -29.36 -17.92 -41.11
N GLU A 373 -30.33 -17.31 -41.80
CA GLU A 373 -30.17 -15.97 -42.37
C GLU A 373 -29.86 -14.99 -41.24
N ASP A 374 -28.83 -14.15 -41.39
CA ASP A 374 -28.52 -13.10 -40.41
C ASP A 374 -29.62 -12.02 -40.49
N HIS A 375 -30.70 -12.22 -39.74
CA HIS A 375 -31.87 -11.33 -39.70
C HIS A 375 -31.49 -9.88 -39.37
N ILE A 376 -30.43 -9.69 -38.57
CA ILE A 376 -29.86 -8.37 -38.26
C ILE A 376 -29.29 -7.71 -39.53
N ALA A 377 -28.53 -8.45 -40.35
CA ALA A 377 -27.95 -7.93 -41.58
C ALA A 377 -29.02 -7.62 -42.64
N ASN A 378 -30.04 -8.49 -42.76
CA ASN A 378 -31.18 -8.27 -43.65
C ASN A 378 -32.00 -7.04 -43.23
N GLU A 379 -32.21 -6.82 -41.92
CA GLU A 379 -32.95 -5.66 -41.44
C GLU A 379 -32.16 -4.35 -41.62
N ILE A 380 -30.84 -4.38 -41.46
CA ILE A 380 -29.99 -3.23 -41.78
C ILE A 380 -30.07 -2.88 -43.26
N ARG A 381 -30.06 -3.88 -44.16
CA ARG A 381 -30.29 -3.69 -45.61
C ARG A 381 -31.66 -3.08 -45.90
N ASN A 382 -32.72 -3.53 -45.22
CA ASN A 382 -34.06 -2.96 -45.33
C ASN A 382 -34.12 -1.48 -44.89
N ILE A 383 -33.48 -1.14 -43.77
CA ILE A 383 -33.43 0.25 -43.26
C ILE A 383 -32.67 1.15 -44.24
N ARG A 384 -31.53 0.68 -44.76
CA ARG A 384 -30.74 1.40 -45.76
C ARG A 384 -31.56 1.65 -47.03
N ALA A 385 -32.21 0.63 -47.58
CA ALA A 385 -33.06 0.74 -48.75
C ALA A 385 -34.18 1.78 -48.56
N LEU A 386 -34.78 1.84 -47.36
CA LEU A 386 -35.79 2.85 -47.02
C LEU A 386 -35.23 4.27 -46.89
N THR A 387 -33.97 4.43 -46.46
CA THR A 387 -33.33 5.76 -46.37
C THR A 387 -32.78 6.26 -47.70
N GLU A 388 -32.41 5.36 -48.61
CA GLU A 388 -31.73 5.68 -49.88
C GLU A 388 -32.72 5.98 -51.00
N THR A 389 -33.94 5.42 -50.97
CA THR A 389 -34.98 5.68 -51.98
C THR A 389 -35.98 6.75 -51.55
N GLN A 390 -36.26 7.72 -52.44
CA GLN A 390 -37.30 8.74 -52.23
C GLN A 390 -38.70 8.10 -52.16
N SER A 391 -39.54 8.57 -51.23
CA SER A 391 -40.87 8.01 -50.98
C SER A 391 -41.70 7.92 -52.27
N SER A 392 -42.52 6.87 -52.39
CA SER A 392 -43.42 6.63 -53.53
C SER A 392 -44.39 7.78 -53.85
N LEU A 393 -44.65 8.68 -52.88
CA LEU A 393 -45.43 9.91 -53.09
C LEU A 393 -44.77 10.88 -54.09
N LEU A 394 -43.46 10.76 -54.33
CA LEU A 394 -42.67 11.58 -55.26
C LEU A 394 -42.27 10.80 -56.53
N GLY A 395 -42.99 9.73 -56.87
CA GLY A 395 -42.81 8.99 -58.13
C GLY A 395 -41.69 7.94 -58.16
N GLY A 396 -41.16 7.54 -57.00
CA GLY A 396 -40.20 6.42 -56.88
C GLY A 396 -40.86 5.04 -56.97
N GLU A 397 -40.15 4.07 -57.56
CA GLU A 397 -40.54 2.66 -57.62
C GLU A 397 -40.39 1.98 -56.24
N ASN A 398 -41.30 1.08 -55.86
CA ASN A 398 -41.26 0.42 -54.53
C ASN A 398 -40.05 -0.51 -54.41
N THR A 399 -39.22 -0.31 -53.38
CA THR A 399 -38.07 -1.19 -53.09
C THR A 399 -38.51 -2.54 -52.54
N PRO A 400 -37.98 -3.67 -53.04
CA PRO A 400 -38.29 -4.99 -52.50
C PRO A 400 -37.62 -5.16 -51.12
N LEU A 401 -38.44 -5.16 -50.06
CA LEU A 401 -38.00 -5.39 -48.68
C LEU A 401 -38.02 -6.89 -48.35
N HIS A 402 -37.06 -7.35 -47.54
CA HIS A 402 -37.10 -8.70 -46.98
C HIS A 402 -38.14 -8.74 -45.83
N GLU A 403 -39.28 -9.38 -46.05
CA GLU A 403 -40.39 -9.51 -45.08
C GLU A 403 -40.52 -10.93 -44.50
N GLY A 404 -41.17 -11.07 -43.35
CA GLY A 404 -41.48 -12.38 -42.76
C GLY A 404 -40.29 -13.08 -42.09
N SER A 405 -40.01 -14.34 -42.46
CA SER A 405 -38.98 -15.17 -41.82
C SER A 405 -37.53 -14.74 -42.08
N GLY A 406 -37.32 -13.78 -42.99
CA GLY A 406 -36.00 -13.23 -43.30
C GLY A 406 -35.63 -11.96 -42.51
N SER A 407 -36.58 -11.35 -41.80
CA SER A 407 -36.38 -10.18 -40.90
C SER A 407 -36.34 -10.62 -39.43
N THR A 408 -36.19 -9.69 -38.49
CA THR A 408 -36.04 -9.91 -37.02
C THR A 408 -37.24 -10.62 -36.34
N GLY A 409 -38.28 -11.01 -37.09
CA GLY A 409 -39.42 -11.76 -36.56
C GLY A 409 -40.36 -10.94 -35.65
N PHE A 410 -40.20 -9.61 -35.59
CA PHE A 410 -41.05 -8.69 -34.86
C PHE A 410 -42.08 -8.01 -35.78
N ASP A 411 -43.34 -8.44 -35.70
CA ASP A 411 -44.50 -7.84 -36.40
C ASP A 411 -45.33 -6.92 -35.46
N GLY A 412 -44.80 -6.60 -34.27
CA GLY A 412 -45.47 -5.79 -33.24
C GLY A 412 -44.61 -5.57 -31.98
N ALA A 413 -45.17 -4.98 -30.93
CA ALA A 413 -44.44 -4.54 -29.73
C ALA A 413 -43.89 -5.67 -28.82
N THR A 414 -44.22 -6.94 -29.07
CA THR A 414 -43.79 -8.08 -28.24
C THR A 414 -43.13 -9.18 -29.09
N PRO A 415 -41.98 -9.75 -28.68
CA PRO A 415 -41.31 -10.81 -29.42
C PRO A 415 -42.15 -12.09 -29.49
N ARG A 416 -42.14 -12.77 -30.65
CA ARG A 416 -42.54 -14.19 -30.72
C ARG A 416 -41.40 -15.05 -30.12
N ARG A 417 -41.77 -15.95 -29.20
CA ARG A 417 -40.84 -16.89 -28.56
C ARG A 417 -40.50 -18.03 -29.54
N GLN A 418 -39.31 -18.02 -30.14
CA GLN A 418 -38.85 -19.15 -30.96
C GLN A 418 -38.47 -20.34 -30.07
N GLN A 419 -39.01 -21.52 -30.38
CA GLN A 419 -38.59 -22.80 -29.81
C GLN A 419 -37.31 -23.24 -30.50
N MET A 420 -36.24 -23.48 -29.73
CA MET A 420 -35.05 -24.15 -30.23
C MET A 420 -35.38 -25.62 -30.52
N GLU A 421 -35.41 -26.00 -31.79
CA GLU A 421 -35.50 -27.39 -32.20
C GLU A 421 -34.14 -28.09 -31.99
N THR A 422 -34.15 -29.17 -31.21
CA THR A 422 -32.99 -30.04 -31.01
C THR A 422 -33.07 -31.21 -31.99
N PRO A 423 -32.10 -31.40 -32.91
CA PRO A 423 -32.18 -32.50 -33.87
C PRO A 423 -31.77 -33.85 -33.25
N ASN A 424 -32.59 -34.86 -33.54
CA ASN A 424 -32.54 -36.24 -33.06
C ASN A 424 -31.47 -37.07 -33.81
N PRO A 425 -30.54 -37.79 -33.16
CA PRO A 425 -29.40 -38.44 -33.80
C PRO A 425 -29.64 -39.93 -34.14
N MET A 426 -30.64 -40.23 -34.97
CA MET A 426 -30.79 -41.58 -35.57
C MET A 426 -31.33 -41.48 -37.00
N ALA A 427 -30.44 -41.21 -37.95
CA ALA A 427 -30.66 -41.48 -39.37
C ALA A 427 -29.32 -41.58 -40.11
N THR A 428 -28.91 -42.82 -40.42
CA THR A 428 -27.83 -43.13 -41.36
C THR A 428 -28.25 -42.83 -42.80
N PRO A 429 -27.32 -42.45 -43.69
CA PRO A 429 -27.32 -43.09 -45.01
C PRO A 429 -25.94 -43.50 -45.52
N PHE A 430 -26.02 -44.50 -46.39
CA PHE A 430 -25.00 -45.22 -47.12
C PHE A 430 -24.40 -44.41 -48.30
N ARG A 431 -23.10 -44.70 -48.54
CA ARG A 431 -22.30 -44.78 -49.80
C ARG A 431 -22.76 -44.07 -51.08
N ALA A 432 -21.84 -43.32 -51.71
CA ALA A 432 -21.46 -43.48 -53.13
C ALA A 432 -20.13 -42.78 -53.49
N ASN A 433 -19.37 -43.45 -54.37
CA ASN A 433 -18.18 -43.09 -55.19
C ASN A 433 -18.01 -41.61 -55.57
N GLY A 434 -16.83 -41.07 -55.92
CA GLY A 434 -15.50 -41.61 -56.21
C GLY A 434 -14.66 -40.54 -56.95
N ILE A 435 -13.36 -40.81 -57.16
CA ILE A 435 -12.43 -40.17 -58.14
C ILE A 435 -12.08 -38.70 -57.79
N GLY A 436 -10.84 -38.28 -57.49
CA GLY A 436 -9.56 -38.60 -58.10
C GLY A 436 -9.09 -37.37 -58.88
N ALA A 437 -8.16 -36.56 -58.33
CA ALA A 437 -7.28 -35.64 -59.07
C ALA A 437 -6.34 -34.87 -58.12
N THR A 438 -5.05 -35.17 -58.19
CA THR A 438 -3.98 -34.17 -57.99
C THR A 438 -4.08 -33.09 -59.08
N PRO A 439 -3.64 -31.84 -58.83
CA PRO A 439 -2.48 -31.40 -59.60
C PRO A 439 -1.49 -30.49 -58.85
N ALA A 440 -0.31 -30.41 -59.44
CA ALA A 440 0.86 -29.67 -58.99
C ALA A 440 0.85 -28.18 -59.43
N ARG A 441 1.45 -27.34 -58.57
CA ARG A 441 2.51 -26.33 -58.82
C ARG A 441 2.36 -25.25 -59.92
N ASN A 442 2.32 -23.97 -59.51
CA ASN A 442 3.32 -22.88 -59.74
C ASN A 442 2.74 -21.50 -59.37
N GLY A 443 3.21 -20.85 -58.28
CA GLY A 443 4.00 -19.58 -58.30
C GLY A 443 3.16 -18.41 -57.74
N VAL A 444 3.58 -17.42 -56.94
CA VAL A 444 4.88 -16.80 -56.60
C VAL A 444 4.75 -16.03 -55.26
N GLY A 445 5.87 -15.91 -54.51
CA GLY A 445 6.12 -14.93 -53.43
C GLY A 445 6.04 -15.52 -52.01
N ALA A 446 6.91 -15.26 -51.04
CA ALA A 446 8.21 -14.60 -50.96
C ALA A 446 8.77 -14.94 -49.57
N THR A 447 10.03 -15.38 -49.46
CA THR A 447 10.83 -15.35 -48.22
C THR A 447 12.08 -14.55 -48.50
N PRO A 448 12.69 -13.86 -47.51
CA PRO A 448 14.01 -14.37 -47.11
C PRO A 448 14.42 -14.10 -45.66
N MET A 449 15.41 -14.89 -45.22
CA MET A 449 16.37 -14.56 -44.17
C MET A 449 17.74 -14.26 -44.83
N ARG A 450 18.58 -13.47 -44.12
CA ARG A 450 20.08 -13.44 -44.09
C ARG A 450 20.88 -12.34 -44.86
N THR A 451 21.46 -11.40 -44.07
CA THR A 451 22.79 -10.67 -43.98
C THR A 451 23.84 -10.69 -45.13
N PRO A 452 24.93 -9.85 -45.21
CA PRO A 452 25.62 -8.96 -44.20
C PRO A 452 26.33 -7.62 -44.67
N ARG A 453 26.88 -6.82 -43.71
CA ARG A 453 28.06 -5.87 -43.78
C ARG A 453 28.00 -4.62 -44.72
N ASP A 454 28.71 -3.49 -44.59
CA ASP A 454 29.69 -2.80 -43.71
C ASP A 454 29.90 -1.38 -44.32
N SER A 455 30.00 -0.29 -43.55
CA SER A 455 30.79 0.92 -43.94
C SER A 455 30.80 2.05 -42.89
N PHE A 456 32.02 2.37 -42.48
CA PHE A 456 32.64 3.61 -42.03
C PHE A 456 31.85 4.93 -41.88
N ALA A 457 32.24 5.67 -40.85
CA ALA A 457 32.00 7.10 -40.63
C ALA A 457 32.68 8.00 -41.68
N LEU A 458 31.99 9.09 -42.11
CA LEU A 458 32.54 10.41 -42.48
C LEU A 458 31.41 11.38 -42.92
N ASN A 459 31.27 12.48 -42.16
CA ASN A 459 30.71 13.82 -42.44
C ASN A 459 29.63 14.05 -43.52
N ALA A 460 28.52 14.71 -43.15
CA ALA A 460 28.13 16.05 -43.65
C ALA A 460 26.78 16.51 -43.04
N ASP A 461 26.88 17.56 -42.23
CA ASP A 461 26.02 18.75 -42.13
C ASP A 461 24.50 18.69 -42.29
N GLY A 462 23.81 19.35 -41.35
CA GLY A 462 22.52 19.99 -41.62
C GLY A 462 21.49 19.87 -40.49
N GLU A 463 21.26 20.98 -39.82
CA GLU A 463 20.21 21.28 -38.82
C GLU A 463 18.86 20.56 -39.05
N MET A 464 18.25 20.01 -37.99
CA MET A 464 17.32 20.72 -37.10
C MET A 464 16.66 19.71 -36.13
N GLU A 465 16.62 20.09 -34.85
CA GLU A 465 15.64 19.77 -33.78
C GLU A 465 14.56 18.68 -34.04
N LEU A 466 14.26 17.73 -33.15
CA LEU A 466 13.84 17.91 -31.75
C LEU A 466 13.56 16.52 -31.08
N VAL A 467 13.57 16.49 -29.73
CA VAL A 467 12.95 15.54 -28.76
C VAL A 467 13.68 14.24 -28.35
N GLY A 468 13.91 14.12 -27.02
CA GLY A 468 13.86 12.83 -26.30
C GLY A 468 15.14 12.35 -25.59
N ARG A 469 15.87 13.21 -24.85
CA ARG A 469 17.09 12.80 -24.13
C ARG A 469 16.80 12.30 -22.71
N THR A 470 17.45 11.19 -22.35
CA THR A 470 17.32 10.58 -21.02
C THR A 470 17.99 11.44 -19.93
N PRO A 471 17.56 11.36 -18.65
CA PRO A 471 18.14 12.15 -17.55
C PRO A 471 19.65 11.92 -17.31
N GLN A 472 20.20 10.81 -17.81
CA GLN A 472 21.62 10.49 -17.72
C GLN A 472 22.46 11.32 -18.71
N ASP A 473 21.90 11.65 -19.88
CA ASP A 473 22.57 12.49 -20.89
C ASP A 473 22.62 13.97 -20.50
N LEU A 474 21.64 14.47 -19.72
CA LEU A 474 21.64 15.84 -19.22
C LEU A 474 22.76 16.09 -18.20
N LYS A 475 22.99 15.13 -17.29
CA LYS A 475 24.09 15.22 -16.32
C LYS A 475 25.48 15.21 -16.98
N LEU A 476 25.67 14.38 -18.01
CA LEU A 476 26.92 14.33 -18.76
C LEU A 476 27.16 15.65 -19.52
N ARG A 477 26.11 16.28 -20.02
CA ARG A 477 26.19 17.58 -20.71
C ARG A 477 26.50 18.75 -19.77
N ASP A 478 25.91 18.77 -18.58
CA ASP A 478 26.21 19.79 -17.56
C ASP A 478 27.65 19.69 -17.05
N ILE A 479 28.18 18.47 -16.93
CA ILE A 479 29.59 18.25 -16.55
C ILE A 479 30.53 18.72 -17.67
N ALA A 480 30.19 18.45 -18.93
CA ALA A 480 30.96 18.93 -20.09
C ALA A 480 30.94 20.46 -20.21
N LEU A 481 29.79 21.12 -19.97
CA LEU A 481 29.64 22.58 -19.98
C LEU A 481 30.42 23.27 -18.85
N LYS A 482 30.45 22.68 -17.66
CA LYS A 482 31.26 23.21 -16.55
C LYS A 482 32.75 23.12 -16.84
N ASN A 483 33.19 22.05 -17.49
CA ASN A 483 34.59 21.89 -17.85
C ASN A 483 35.01 22.80 -19.01
N SER A 484 34.13 23.08 -19.98
CA SER A 484 34.41 24.04 -21.06
C SER A 484 34.43 25.49 -20.58
N LEU A 485 33.52 25.88 -19.67
CA LEU A 485 33.53 27.21 -19.05
C LEU A 485 34.77 27.43 -18.18
N ARG A 486 35.20 26.40 -17.44
CA ARG A 486 36.43 26.48 -16.63
C ARG A 486 37.69 26.63 -17.49
N ALA A 487 37.73 25.99 -18.66
CA ALA A 487 38.81 26.17 -19.63
C ALA A 487 38.77 27.56 -20.31
N GLY A 488 37.58 28.07 -20.64
CA GLY A 488 37.39 29.39 -21.24
C GLY A 488 37.75 30.55 -20.31
N LEU A 489 37.40 30.44 -19.02
CA LEU A 489 37.77 31.43 -18.02
C LEU A 489 39.27 31.42 -17.68
N ALA A 490 39.92 30.26 -17.81
CA ALA A 490 41.37 30.15 -17.64
C ALA A 490 42.18 30.70 -18.83
N SER A 491 41.53 30.88 -20.00
CA SER A 491 42.17 31.42 -21.22
C SER A 491 42.03 32.94 -21.40
N LEU A 492 41.39 33.64 -20.45
CA LEU A 492 41.27 35.10 -20.54
C LEU A 492 42.61 35.78 -20.18
N PRO A 493 43.13 36.68 -21.02
CA PRO A 493 44.32 37.48 -20.69
C PRO A 493 44.01 38.39 -19.51
N LYS A 494 44.91 38.44 -18.51
CA LYS A 494 44.76 39.38 -17.39
C LYS A 494 44.79 40.83 -17.91
N PRO A 495 43.87 41.70 -17.46
CA PRO A 495 43.86 43.09 -17.88
C PRO A 495 45.16 43.80 -17.43
N LYS A 496 45.78 44.52 -18.36
CA LYS A 496 46.85 45.47 -18.06
C LYS A 496 46.17 46.80 -17.76
N ASP A 497 46.17 47.18 -16.50
CA ASP A 497 45.69 48.49 -16.10
C ASP A 497 46.70 49.55 -16.55
N THR A 498 46.28 50.40 -17.48
CA THR A 498 46.96 51.65 -17.83
C THR A 498 46.48 52.71 -16.86
N GLU A 499 47.39 53.21 -16.03
CA GLU A 499 47.19 54.31 -15.10
C GLU A 499 46.88 55.60 -15.87
N TRP A 500 45.80 56.28 -15.49
CA TRP A 500 45.53 57.68 -15.82
C TRP A 500 45.57 58.48 -14.52
N GLU A 501 46.53 59.39 -14.43
CA GLU A 501 46.79 60.26 -13.29
C GLU A 501 45.89 61.51 -13.40
N LEU A 502 45.02 61.73 -12.41
CA LEU A 502 44.25 62.97 -12.26
C LEU A 502 44.60 63.58 -10.90
N GLU A 503 45.45 64.59 -10.92
CA GLU A 503 45.86 65.36 -9.74
C GLU A 503 44.73 66.29 -9.26
N LEU A 504 44.39 66.21 -7.97
CA LEU A 504 43.92 67.37 -7.20
C LEU A 504 44.65 67.41 -5.83
N PRO A 505 45.33 68.53 -5.46
CA PRO A 505 46.29 68.60 -4.35
C PRO A 505 45.78 68.56 -2.89
N GLU A 506 46.61 67.88 -2.09
CA GLU A 506 47.07 68.04 -0.68
C GLU A 506 46.22 68.73 0.40
N GLU A 507 46.08 68.02 1.54
CA GLU A 507 46.50 68.56 2.85
C GLU A 507 46.88 67.42 3.85
N GLN A 508 48.19 67.24 4.02
CA GLN A 508 48.99 66.97 5.23
C GLN A 508 48.60 65.87 6.25
N GLN A 509 49.30 64.73 6.11
CA GLN A 509 50.08 63.95 7.10
C GLN A 509 49.59 63.79 8.56
N GLU A 510 49.31 62.52 8.94
CA GLU A 510 50.02 61.83 10.04
C GLU A 510 50.21 60.34 9.70
N ASN A 511 51.45 59.85 9.85
CA ASN A 511 51.88 58.49 9.54
C ASN A 511 51.27 57.46 10.51
N TYR A 512 50.35 56.62 10.00
CA TYR A 512 50.14 55.27 10.51
C TYR A 512 50.72 54.29 9.50
N GLY A 513 51.62 53.41 9.96
CA GLY A 513 52.10 52.29 9.15
C GLY A 513 50.91 51.41 8.76
N VAL A 514 50.49 51.51 7.51
CA VAL A 514 49.45 50.67 6.93
C VAL A 514 50.05 49.30 6.71
N GLN A 515 49.83 48.41 7.67
CA GLN A 515 49.99 46.98 7.46
C GLN A 515 49.00 46.59 6.35
N GLU A 516 49.52 46.06 5.25
CA GLU A 516 48.75 45.57 4.10
C GLU A 516 47.53 44.80 4.61
N LEU A 517 46.33 45.36 4.43
CA LEU A 517 45.10 44.58 4.51
C LEU A 517 45.09 43.68 3.27
N SER A 518 45.74 42.54 3.39
CA SER A 518 45.30 41.36 2.68
C SER A 518 43.86 41.10 3.13
N GLU A 519 42.92 41.08 2.19
CA GLU A 519 41.61 40.48 2.38
C GLU A 519 41.79 38.96 2.61
N GLU A 520 42.36 38.59 3.76
CA GLU A 520 42.18 37.26 4.33
C GLU A 520 40.70 37.15 4.71
N ASP A 521 40.03 36.08 4.24
CA ASP A 521 38.67 35.73 4.64
C ASP A 521 38.50 35.96 6.15
N ALA A 522 37.49 36.73 6.55
CA ALA A 522 37.25 37.07 7.96
C ALA A 522 37.22 35.81 8.85
N GLU A 523 36.81 34.67 8.27
CA GLU A 523 36.80 33.36 8.90
C GLU A 523 38.19 32.81 9.25
N LEU A 524 39.22 33.10 8.45
CA LEU A 524 40.60 32.68 8.72
C LEU A 524 41.23 33.53 9.84
N ARG A 525 40.98 34.84 9.85
CA ARG A 525 41.44 35.75 10.91
C ARG A 525 40.78 35.39 12.24
N ASP A 526 39.47 35.13 12.23
CA ASP A 526 38.73 34.69 13.41
C ASP A 526 39.21 33.32 13.88
N ARG A 527 39.52 32.38 12.97
CA ARG A 527 40.08 31.08 13.32
C ARG A 527 41.46 31.21 13.96
N ARG A 528 42.34 32.07 13.44
CA ARG A 528 43.67 32.33 14.01
C ARG A 528 43.57 33.01 15.38
N ASN A 529 42.73 34.02 15.52
CA ASN A 529 42.49 34.72 16.78
C ASN A 529 41.90 33.78 17.83
N ARG A 530 40.97 32.90 17.42
CA ARG A 530 40.43 31.85 18.29
C ARG A 530 41.50 30.85 18.71
N GLN A 531 42.36 30.40 17.79
CA GLN A 531 43.47 29.50 18.12
C GLN A 531 44.47 30.14 19.09
N ILE A 532 44.79 31.43 18.92
CA ILE A 532 45.68 32.17 19.83
C ILE A 532 45.03 32.28 21.21
N ARG A 533 43.74 32.62 21.27
CA ARG A 533 42.99 32.72 22.52
C ARG A 533 42.86 31.37 23.21
N GLU A 534 42.50 30.31 22.49
CA GLU A 534 42.42 28.95 23.03
C GLU A 534 43.80 28.48 23.53
N ALA A 535 44.89 28.81 22.82
CA ALA A 535 46.24 28.50 23.26
C ALA A 535 46.63 29.25 24.54
N GLN A 536 46.28 30.54 24.65
CA GLN A 536 46.48 31.34 25.86
C GLN A 536 45.66 30.79 27.03
N GLU A 537 44.39 30.48 26.82
CA GLU A 537 43.51 29.89 27.84
C GLU A 537 44.04 28.51 28.30
N GLN A 538 44.61 27.70 27.40
CA GLN A 538 45.26 26.43 27.75
C GLN A 538 46.55 26.63 28.54
N LEU A 539 47.37 27.62 28.21
CA LEU A 539 48.58 27.95 28.98
C LEU A 539 48.21 28.45 30.37
N GLU A 540 47.22 29.34 30.48
CA GLU A 540 46.69 29.79 31.76
C GLU A 540 46.09 28.65 32.58
N PHE A 541 45.36 27.72 31.94
CA PHE A 541 44.83 26.53 32.60
C PHE A 541 45.94 25.61 33.14
N LYS A 542 47.02 25.41 32.38
CA LYS A 542 48.21 24.64 32.82
C LYS A 542 48.98 25.31 33.96
N ARG A 543 48.86 26.63 34.11
CA ARG A 543 49.43 27.41 35.24
C ARG A 543 48.58 27.36 36.50
N ARG A 544 47.31 26.91 36.43
CA ARG A 544 46.44 26.73 37.60
C ARG A 544 46.91 25.55 38.46
N THR A 545 46.46 25.50 39.70
CA THR A 545 46.73 24.40 40.62
C THR A 545 46.18 23.06 40.09
N GLN A 546 46.78 21.95 40.53
CA GLN A 546 46.33 20.61 40.11
C GLN A 546 44.88 20.32 40.54
N VAL A 547 44.42 20.92 41.64
CA VAL A 547 43.04 20.83 42.13
C VAL A 547 42.07 21.43 41.11
N LEU A 548 42.38 22.61 40.58
CA LEU A 548 41.62 23.26 39.51
C LEU A 548 41.72 22.51 38.18
N GLN A 549 42.89 22.00 37.82
CA GLN A 549 43.08 21.24 36.57
C GLN A 549 42.31 19.92 36.54
N ARG A 550 42.18 19.26 37.71
CA ARG A 550 41.47 17.99 37.85
C ARG A 550 39.98 18.17 38.18
N GLY A 551 39.52 19.40 38.39
CA GLY A 551 38.12 19.69 38.72
C GLY A 551 37.65 19.07 40.03
N LEU A 552 38.55 18.95 41.01
CA LEU A 552 38.22 18.37 42.33
C LEU A 552 37.34 19.33 43.14
N PRO A 553 36.46 18.83 44.03
CA PRO A 553 35.60 19.69 44.84
C PRO A 553 36.44 20.54 45.80
N ARG A 554 35.95 21.76 46.06
CA ARG A 554 36.63 22.75 46.90
C ARG A 554 35.68 23.18 48.03
N PRO A 555 36.21 23.48 49.22
CA PRO A 555 35.39 23.89 50.36
C PRO A 555 34.66 25.22 50.07
N SER A 556 33.38 25.28 50.43
CA SER A 556 32.53 26.45 50.22
C SER A 556 32.77 27.55 51.28
N ILE A 557 33.28 27.20 52.46
CA ILE A 557 33.59 28.15 53.52
C ILE A 557 35.07 28.01 53.84
N ILE A 558 35.85 29.07 53.60
CA ILE A 558 37.30 29.10 53.84
C ILE A 558 37.62 30.31 54.71
N ASP A 559 38.24 30.05 55.86
CA ASP A 559 38.79 31.07 56.74
C ASP A 559 40.32 31.04 56.63
N ILE A 560 40.87 32.04 55.92
CA ILE A 560 42.29 32.11 55.57
C ILE A 560 43.13 32.34 56.83
N ASP A 561 42.65 33.13 57.78
CA ASP A 561 43.40 33.48 59.00
C ASP A 561 43.48 32.28 59.95
N ALA A 562 42.41 31.49 60.04
CA ALA A 562 42.39 30.25 60.82
C ALA A 562 43.35 29.20 60.23
N LEU A 563 43.40 29.09 58.90
CA LEU A 563 44.27 28.16 58.18
C LEU A 563 45.74 28.55 58.30
N MET A 564 46.07 29.84 58.23
CA MET A 564 47.45 30.30 58.47
C MET A 564 47.88 30.12 59.94
N LYS A 565 46.94 30.17 60.88
CA LYS A 565 47.21 29.91 62.30
C LYS A 565 47.46 28.42 62.60
N SER A 566 46.77 27.50 61.92
CA SER A 566 47.04 26.07 62.06
C SER A 566 48.41 25.70 61.50
N VAL A 567 48.81 26.30 60.37
CA VAL A 567 50.15 26.10 59.80
C VAL A 567 51.26 26.63 60.73
N ALA A 568 50.99 27.70 61.48
CA ALA A 568 51.96 28.22 62.46
C ALA A 568 52.13 27.34 63.71
N SER A 569 51.27 26.33 63.91
CA SER A 569 51.32 25.40 65.04
C SER A 569 51.99 24.06 64.73
N THR A 570 52.40 23.81 63.48
CA THR A 570 53.12 22.61 63.08
C THR A 570 54.61 22.75 63.42
N ASP A 571 55.14 21.85 64.26
CA ASP A 571 56.53 21.94 64.79
C ASP A 571 57.60 21.51 63.77
N ASP A 572 57.25 20.69 62.78
CA ASP A 572 58.19 20.20 61.77
C ASP A 572 58.47 21.25 60.68
N THR A 573 59.76 21.58 60.48
CA THR A 573 60.18 22.69 59.62
C THR A 573 59.91 22.46 58.14
N ILE A 574 60.03 21.22 57.67
CA ILE A 574 59.80 20.82 56.28
C ILE A 574 58.30 20.74 56.00
N GLU A 575 57.55 20.01 56.83
CA GLU A 575 56.10 19.89 56.68
C GLU A 575 55.40 21.25 56.82
N GLY A 576 55.80 22.06 57.81
CA GLY A 576 55.29 23.42 57.98
C GLY A 576 55.64 24.38 56.83
N SER A 577 56.67 24.10 56.03
CA SER A 577 56.94 24.87 54.80
C SER A 577 55.99 24.50 53.66
N ILE A 578 55.73 23.20 53.49
CA ILE A 578 54.80 22.66 52.48
C ILE A 578 53.37 23.06 52.81
N GLU A 579 52.95 22.95 54.06
CA GLU A 579 51.61 23.34 54.51
C GLU A 579 51.37 24.84 54.35
N ARG A 580 52.41 25.67 54.54
CA ARG A 580 52.33 27.13 54.32
C ARG A 580 52.16 27.49 52.86
N GLU A 581 52.90 26.84 51.97
CA GLU A 581 52.71 27.05 50.54
C GLU A 581 51.35 26.52 50.08
N ALA A 582 50.92 25.35 50.54
CA ALA A 582 49.61 24.79 50.25
C ALA A 582 48.46 25.70 50.73
N ALA A 583 48.58 26.27 51.93
CA ALA A 583 47.64 27.24 52.48
C ALA A 583 47.49 28.49 51.60
N LEU A 584 48.61 29.03 51.12
CA LEU A 584 48.62 30.19 50.22
C LEU A 584 48.00 29.86 48.86
N LEU A 585 48.27 28.67 48.31
CA LEU A 585 47.66 28.19 47.06
C LEU A 585 46.14 28.04 47.20
N ILE A 586 45.66 27.44 48.30
CA ILE A 586 44.23 27.28 48.59
C ILE A 586 43.55 28.65 48.74
N ALA A 587 44.19 29.59 49.43
CA ALA A 587 43.66 30.94 49.62
C ALA A 587 43.57 31.73 48.30
N ASN A 588 44.58 31.62 47.42
CA ASN A 588 44.56 32.25 46.11
C ASN A 588 43.48 31.64 45.20
N ASP A 589 43.37 30.31 45.17
CA ASP A 589 42.35 29.61 44.39
C ASP A 589 40.93 29.96 44.82
N ALA A 590 40.72 30.14 46.13
CA ALA A 590 39.45 30.55 46.70
C ALA A 590 39.04 31.98 46.29
N LEU A 591 40.02 32.90 46.22
CA LEU A 591 39.79 34.31 45.85
C LEU A 591 39.66 34.50 44.33
N LYS A 592 40.52 33.85 43.54
CA LYS A 592 40.58 34.01 42.08
C LYS A 592 39.51 33.21 41.35
N TYR A 593 39.13 32.06 41.90
CA TYR A 593 38.16 31.14 41.29
C TYR A 593 37.11 30.67 42.32
N PRO A 594 36.25 31.56 42.87
CA PRO A 594 35.28 31.17 43.89
C PRO A 594 34.26 30.15 43.35
N THR A 595 33.91 29.15 44.15
CA THR A 595 32.78 28.25 43.86
C THR A 595 31.45 28.97 44.13
N ALA A 596 30.37 28.55 43.47
CA ALA A 596 29.05 29.15 43.66
C ALA A 596 28.62 29.06 45.14
N GLY A 597 28.31 30.19 45.77
CA GLY A 597 27.93 30.27 47.18
C GLY A 597 29.10 30.32 48.18
N ALA A 598 30.35 30.41 47.71
CA ALA A 598 31.51 30.41 48.60
C ALA A 598 31.64 31.68 49.45
N LYS A 599 31.98 31.51 50.74
CA LYS A 599 32.31 32.61 51.66
C LYS A 599 33.78 32.49 52.06
N VAL A 600 34.60 33.41 51.57
CA VAL A 600 36.03 33.51 51.90
C VAL A 600 36.21 34.65 52.92
N LYS A 601 36.82 34.35 54.06
CA LYS A 601 37.18 35.35 55.08
C LYS A 601 38.71 35.49 55.14
N GLY A 602 39.20 36.74 55.15
CA GLY A 602 40.63 37.07 55.20
C GLY A 602 41.18 37.57 53.87
N THR A 603 42.45 38.00 53.87
CA THR A 603 43.20 38.45 52.69
C THR A 603 44.44 37.58 52.49
N SER A 604 44.69 37.12 51.26
CA SER A 604 45.89 36.33 50.93
C SER A 604 47.00 37.22 50.34
N LYS A 605 48.24 36.74 50.39
CA LYS A 605 49.37 37.32 49.64
C LYS A 605 49.36 36.83 48.18
N ASP A 606 49.90 37.63 47.27
CA ASP A 606 50.11 37.23 45.88
C ASP A 606 51.14 36.10 45.79
N ILE A 607 50.89 35.11 44.91
CA ILE A 607 51.78 33.97 44.69
C ILE A 607 52.93 34.40 43.78
N GLU A 608 54.14 33.96 44.09
CA GLU A 608 55.31 34.12 43.21
C GLU A 608 55.13 33.35 41.90
N VAL A 609 55.34 34.03 40.77
CA VAL A 609 55.21 33.44 39.43
C VAL A 609 56.57 32.92 38.98
N PHE A 610 56.64 31.62 38.68
CA PHE A 610 57.82 30.97 38.12
C PHE A 610 57.69 30.77 36.61
N GLU A 611 58.82 30.76 35.90
CA GLU A 611 58.88 30.45 34.47
C GLU A 611 58.43 29.00 34.20
N ASP A 612 57.71 28.79 33.10
CA ASP A 612 57.11 27.48 32.76
C ASP A 612 58.20 26.39 32.57
N ASP A 613 59.36 26.78 32.03
CA ASP A 613 60.51 25.89 31.85
C ASP A 613 61.08 25.42 33.19
N ALA A 614 61.19 26.31 34.17
CA ALA A 614 61.68 25.97 35.51
C ALA A 614 60.73 25.02 36.24
N LEU A 615 59.41 25.27 36.15
CA LEU A 615 58.39 24.37 36.70
C LEU A 615 58.38 23.00 36.03
N SER A 616 58.64 22.93 34.72
CA SER A 616 58.74 21.67 33.99
C SER A 616 59.96 20.85 34.41
N GLN A 617 61.11 21.51 34.62
CA GLN A 617 62.33 20.87 35.10
C GLN A 617 62.17 20.37 36.53
N ALA A 618 61.58 21.17 37.42
CA ALA A 618 61.29 20.77 38.80
C ALA A 618 60.35 19.56 38.87
N ARG A 619 59.29 19.52 38.03
CA ARG A 619 58.39 18.36 37.93
C ARG A 619 59.11 17.10 37.45
N LEU A 620 60.04 17.26 36.49
CA LEU A 620 60.83 16.14 35.98
C LEU A 620 61.78 15.60 37.06
N GLN A 621 62.46 16.48 37.79
CA GLN A 621 63.32 16.10 38.92
C GLN A 621 62.54 15.36 40.02
N LEU A 622 61.38 15.89 40.42
CA LEU A 622 60.50 15.21 41.38
C LEU A 622 60.06 13.83 40.90
N LEU A 623 59.73 13.68 39.62
CA LEU A 623 59.33 12.39 39.04
C LEU A 623 60.49 11.38 39.02
N MET A 624 61.73 11.86 38.90
CA MET A 624 62.93 11.01 38.95
C MET A 624 63.30 10.60 40.39
N GLU A 625 63.05 11.46 41.38
CA GLU A 625 63.43 11.23 42.78
C GLU A 625 62.35 10.49 43.59
N VAL A 626 61.06 10.68 43.26
CA VAL A 626 59.95 10.03 43.98
C VAL A 626 59.77 8.59 43.47
N PRO A 627 59.89 7.56 44.33
CA PRO A 627 59.59 6.18 43.96
C PRO A 627 58.12 6.07 43.54
N LYS A 628 57.87 5.41 42.39
CA LYS A 628 56.51 5.23 41.85
C LYS A 628 55.54 4.61 42.85
N ASP A 629 56.04 3.73 43.71
CA ASP A 629 55.25 3.03 44.73
C ASP A 629 54.66 3.99 45.79
N LEU A 630 55.39 5.05 46.18
CA LEU A 630 54.89 6.07 47.12
C LEU A 630 53.82 6.97 46.47
N ALA A 631 54.01 7.30 45.19
CA ALA A 631 53.04 8.11 44.44
C ALA A 631 51.72 7.37 44.22
N GLU A 632 51.77 6.06 43.98
CA GLU A 632 50.59 5.20 43.85
C GLU A 632 49.88 5.03 45.21
N GLN A 633 50.61 4.80 46.31
CA GLN A 633 50.05 4.68 47.65
C GLN A 633 49.31 5.95 48.12
N GLY A 634 49.85 7.14 47.85
CA GLY A 634 49.16 8.40 48.16
C GLY A 634 47.86 8.58 47.35
N SER A 635 47.86 8.12 46.10
CA SER A 635 46.67 8.17 45.24
C SER A 635 45.59 7.17 45.64
N ASP A 636 45.99 5.99 46.12
CA ASP A 636 45.07 4.95 46.58
C ASP A 636 44.52 5.25 47.97
N ALA A 637 45.31 5.86 48.86
CA ALA A 637 44.82 6.38 50.14
C ALA A 637 43.78 7.50 49.93
N PHE A 638 44.03 8.41 48.98
CA PHE A 638 43.05 9.44 48.61
C PHE A 638 41.79 8.82 47.98
N ARG A 639 41.93 7.87 47.05
CA ARG A 639 40.79 7.16 46.46
C ARG A 639 39.98 6.38 47.49
N ALA A 640 40.64 5.73 48.44
CA ALA A 640 39.96 5.01 49.51
C ALA A 640 39.18 5.97 50.42
N ALA A 641 39.78 7.10 50.84
CA ALA A 641 39.10 8.12 51.62
C ALA A 641 37.96 8.79 50.84
N TRP A 642 38.17 9.02 49.54
CA TRP A 642 37.16 9.57 48.63
C TRP A 642 35.99 8.61 48.45
N ASP A 643 36.27 7.35 48.16
CA ASP A 643 35.26 6.32 47.99
C ASP A 643 34.52 6.06 49.30
N ASP A 644 35.19 6.04 50.45
CA ASP A 644 34.53 5.91 51.76
C ASP A 644 33.61 7.10 52.08
N ALA A 645 33.99 8.33 51.70
CA ALA A 645 33.12 9.50 51.82
C ALA A 645 31.91 9.49 50.86
N HIS A 646 31.98 8.71 49.76
CA HIS A 646 30.94 8.66 48.72
C HIS A 646 30.25 7.29 48.58
N LYS A 647 30.59 6.30 49.41
CA LYS A 647 30.06 4.92 49.40
C LYS A 647 28.66 4.78 50.00
N SER A 648 28.09 5.82 50.59
CA SER A 648 26.71 5.76 51.09
C SER A 648 25.75 5.57 49.92
N SER A 649 25.08 4.40 49.87
CA SER A 649 24.11 4.02 48.85
C SER A 649 22.75 4.76 48.94
N LEU A 650 22.65 5.77 49.81
CA LEU A 650 21.57 6.75 49.73
C LEU A 650 22.00 7.80 48.70
N LEU A 651 21.07 8.14 47.80
CA LEU A 651 21.27 9.03 46.63
C LEU A 651 22.39 10.07 46.85
N PRO A 652 23.32 10.23 45.88
CA PRO A 652 24.44 11.17 46.01
C PRO A 652 23.98 12.53 46.55
N GLY A 653 24.45 12.89 47.75
CA GLY A 653 24.08 14.14 48.45
C GLY A 653 23.39 13.96 49.81
N LEU A 654 22.95 12.75 50.19
CA LEU A 654 22.20 12.53 51.43
C LEU A 654 23.03 12.08 52.65
N SER A 655 24.36 12.19 52.60
CA SER A 655 25.26 11.68 53.66
C SER A 655 25.75 12.77 54.62
N GLY A 656 24.88 13.70 55.04
CA GLY A 656 25.30 14.80 55.91
C GLY A 656 24.25 15.48 56.78
N TYR A 657 22.98 15.05 56.76
CA TYR A 657 21.92 15.77 57.47
C TYR A 657 21.36 14.94 58.63
N GLU A 658 22.06 15.00 59.77
CA GLU A 658 21.43 14.81 61.10
C GLU A 658 21.04 16.15 61.75
N SER A 659 21.13 17.29 61.03
CA SER A 659 20.83 18.62 61.57
C SER A 659 19.67 19.31 60.84
N ASP A 660 18.49 19.23 61.45
CA ASP A 660 17.35 20.18 61.60
C ASP A 660 17.01 21.31 60.60
N ASP A 661 17.58 21.38 59.40
CA ASP A 661 17.19 22.37 58.38
C ASP A 661 16.22 21.75 57.34
N GLU A 662 14.91 21.94 57.54
CA GLU A 662 13.80 21.41 56.72
C GLU A 662 13.71 21.93 55.25
N ILE A 663 14.76 22.57 54.73
CA ILE A 663 14.83 23.02 53.33
C ILE A 663 16.15 22.51 52.75
N ASP A 664 16.10 21.32 52.13
CA ASP A 664 16.81 21.00 50.87
C ASP A 664 16.69 19.52 50.44
N GLU A 665 16.11 18.63 51.25
CA GLU A 665 15.94 17.21 50.85
C GLU A 665 15.08 17.05 49.58
N HIS A 666 13.99 17.82 49.47
CA HIS A 666 13.08 17.73 48.33
C HIS A 666 13.69 18.30 47.05
N GLN A 667 14.49 19.37 47.13
CA GLN A 667 15.16 19.93 45.95
C GLN A 667 16.28 19.01 45.46
N MET A 668 17.05 18.43 46.38
CA MET A 668 18.09 17.46 46.03
C MET A 668 17.52 16.17 45.44
N LEU A 669 16.35 15.71 45.91
CA LEU A 669 15.64 14.58 45.29
C LEU A 669 15.16 14.90 43.87
N LEU A 670 14.72 16.13 43.61
CA LEU A 670 14.34 16.57 42.27
C LEU A 670 15.55 16.62 41.34
N ASP A 671 16.67 17.19 41.79
CA ASP A 671 17.89 17.27 40.98
C ASP A 671 18.48 15.87 40.70
N ALA A 672 18.45 14.96 41.69
CA ALA A 672 18.85 13.57 41.49
C ALA A 672 17.92 12.84 40.52
N PHE A 673 16.61 13.09 40.61
CA PHE A 673 15.63 12.55 39.68
C PHE A 673 15.86 13.07 38.25
N ASP A 674 16.11 14.36 38.09
CA ASP A 674 16.37 15.00 36.80
C ASP A 674 17.67 14.47 36.18
N ASN A 675 18.73 14.30 36.97
CA ASN A 675 19.98 13.67 36.52
C ASN A 675 19.77 12.21 36.06
N VAL A 676 19.00 11.42 36.81
CA VAL A 676 18.66 10.04 36.40
C VAL A 676 17.84 10.06 35.12
N GLN A 677 16.88 10.96 35.02
CA GLN A 677 16.04 11.13 33.84
C GLN A 677 16.88 11.51 32.61
N GLU A 678 17.82 12.44 32.74
CA GLU A 678 18.77 12.79 31.68
C GLU A 678 19.66 11.61 31.28
N SER A 679 20.14 10.83 32.26
CA SER A 679 20.94 9.63 31.98
C SER A 679 20.14 8.56 31.22
N ILE A 680 18.85 8.39 31.55
CA ILE A 680 17.94 7.49 30.85
C ILE A 680 17.71 7.99 29.42
N PHE A 681 17.49 9.29 29.23
CA PHE A 681 17.34 9.86 27.89
C PHE A 681 18.60 9.67 27.05
N ALA A 682 19.78 9.95 27.61
CA ALA A 682 21.05 9.75 26.92
C ALA A 682 21.30 8.26 26.57
N ALA A 683 20.99 7.34 27.49
CA ALA A 683 21.10 5.90 27.25
C ALA A 683 20.10 5.43 26.19
N ALA A 684 18.86 5.91 26.23
CA ALA A 684 17.82 5.61 25.25
C ALA A 684 18.19 6.14 23.86
N GLU A 685 18.77 7.34 23.75
CA GLU A 685 19.25 7.86 22.47
C GLU A 685 20.41 7.02 21.90
N LYS A 686 21.37 6.63 22.75
CA LYS A 686 22.47 5.74 22.35
C LYS A 686 21.93 4.37 21.93
N GLY A 687 20.99 3.82 22.69
CA GLY A 687 20.27 2.59 22.38
C GLY A 687 19.55 2.67 21.03
N ASN A 688 18.75 3.71 20.81
CA ASN A 688 18.04 3.94 19.55
C ASN A 688 19.00 4.08 18.36
N LYS A 689 20.14 4.76 18.53
CA LYS A 689 21.16 4.87 17.48
C LYS A 689 21.79 3.50 17.17
N ALA A 690 22.09 2.69 18.20
CA ALA A 690 22.61 1.35 18.03
C ALA A 690 21.58 0.41 17.39
N GLU A 691 20.32 0.45 17.82
CA GLU A 691 19.22 -0.32 17.25
C GLU A 691 18.97 0.04 15.79
N LYS A 692 19.00 1.32 15.42
CA LYS A 692 18.87 1.73 14.01
C LYS A 692 20.02 1.19 13.15
N LYS A 693 21.25 1.22 13.65
CA LYS A 693 22.42 0.65 12.96
C LYS A 693 22.30 -0.87 12.84
N LEU A 694 21.93 -1.55 13.93
CA LEU A 694 21.70 -2.99 13.94
C LEU A 694 20.54 -3.39 13.03
N ALA A 695 19.46 -2.63 13.00
CA ALA A 695 18.32 -2.89 12.11
C ALA A 695 18.71 -2.73 10.63
N LEU A 696 19.55 -1.75 10.29
CA LEU A 696 20.05 -1.58 8.92
C LEU A 696 20.87 -2.80 8.46
N HIS A 697 21.78 -3.28 9.32
CA HIS A 697 22.67 -4.41 8.97
C HIS A 697 22.01 -5.78 9.13
N LEU A 698 21.28 -6.01 10.23
CA LEU A 698 20.68 -7.30 10.57
C LEU A 698 19.27 -7.47 10.02
N GLY A 699 18.56 -6.39 9.66
CA GLY A 699 17.17 -6.49 9.17
C GLY A 699 17.06 -7.38 7.93
N GLY A 700 17.96 -7.22 6.97
CA GLY A 700 18.03 -8.09 5.79
C GLY A 700 18.34 -9.55 6.15
N TYR A 701 19.27 -9.79 7.08
CA TYR A 701 19.58 -11.14 7.56
C TYR A 701 18.41 -11.78 8.32
N GLN A 702 17.67 -11.02 9.12
CA GLN A 702 16.47 -11.49 9.80
C GLN A 702 15.37 -11.88 8.82
N GLN A 703 15.14 -11.07 7.77
CA GLN A 703 14.19 -11.41 6.71
C GLN A 703 14.62 -12.68 5.96
N ARG A 704 15.91 -12.79 5.60
CA ARG A 704 16.45 -13.99 4.97
C ARG A 704 16.29 -15.22 5.86
N ALA A 705 16.60 -15.11 7.15
CA ALA A 705 16.43 -16.20 8.11
C ALA A 705 14.96 -16.61 8.24
N LYS A 706 14.02 -15.66 8.25
CA LYS A 706 12.58 -15.93 8.29
C LYS A 706 12.12 -16.69 7.04
N ILE A 707 12.54 -16.26 5.86
CA ILE A 707 12.22 -16.94 4.59
C ILE A 707 12.80 -18.35 4.57
N LEU A 708 14.05 -18.51 5.01
CA LEU A 708 14.69 -19.83 5.06
C LEU A 708 13.98 -20.77 6.02
N ARG A 709 13.59 -20.31 7.21
CA ARG A 709 12.79 -21.11 8.15
C ARG A 709 11.46 -21.54 7.55
N GLN A 710 10.78 -20.64 6.85
CA GLN A 710 9.53 -20.97 6.15
C GLN A 710 9.76 -22.03 5.07
N LYS A 711 10.77 -21.86 4.21
CA LYS A 711 11.10 -22.84 3.16
C LYS A 711 11.47 -24.21 3.73
N ILE A 712 12.20 -24.25 4.85
CA ILE A 712 12.54 -25.50 5.53
C ILE A 712 11.27 -26.17 6.06
N GLY A 713 10.34 -25.41 6.65
CA GLY A 713 9.04 -25.93 7.09
C GLY A 713 8.21 -26.50 5.93
N GLU A 714 8.08 -25.75 4.84
CA GLU A 714 7.35 -26.21 3.64
C GLU A 714 7.98 -27.46 3.01
N ALA A 715 9.32 -27.56 3.00
CA ALA A 715 10.02 -28.74 2.52
C ALA A 715 9.80 -29.96 3.43
N ALA A 716 9.78 -29.77 4.75
CA ALA A 716 9.48 -30.85 5.70
C ALA A 716 8.03 -31.36 5.55
N ASP A 717 7.07 -30.46 5.36
CA ASP A 717 5.68 -30.82 5.10
C ASP A 717 5.51 -31.54 3.75
N ALA A 718 6.24 -31.12 2.72
CA ALA A 718 6.26 -31.81 1.43
C ALA A 718 6.86 -33.21 1.54
N LEU A 719 7.94 -33.37 2.30
CA LEU A 719 8.60 -34.66 2.53
C LEU A 719 7.68 -35.62 3.29
N SER A 720 6.97 -35.15 4.32
CA SER A 720 6.02 -36.00 5.06
C SER A 720 4.87 -36.48 4.16
N LYS A 721 4.28 -35.59 3.36
CA LYS A 721 3.23 -35.95 2.38
C LYS A 721 3.74 -36.94 1.34
N ALA A 722 4.95 -36.73 0.82
CA ALA A 722 5.56 -37.65 -0.13
C ALA A 722 5.78 -39.04 0.50
N SER A 723 6.23 -39.09 1.74
CA SER A 723 6.43 -40.35 2.49
C SER A 723 5.09 -41.09 2.68
N TYR A 724 4.04 -40.39 3.10
CA TYR A 724 2.70 -40.99 3.21
C TYR A 724 2.17 -41.49 1.85
N SER A 725 2.39 -40.74 0.78
CA SER A 725 1.98 -41.17 -0.55
C SER A 725 2.72 -42.42 -1.02
N LEU A 726 4.02 -42.50 -0.72
CA LEU A 726 4.85 -43.66 -1.06
C LEU A 726 4.39 -44.90 -0.30
N ASP A 727 4.08 -44.77 0.99
CA ASP A 727 3.56 -45.88 1.78
C ASP A 727 2.18 -46.31 1.29
N ALA A 728 1.30 -45.35 0.98
CA ALA A 728 0.01 -45.65 0.37
C ALA A 728 0.16 -46.39 -0.96
N PHE A 729 1.07 -45.95 -1.85
CA PHE A 729 1.31 -46.62 -3.12
C PHE A 729 1.91 -48.02 -2.95
N LYS A 730 2.78 -48.24 -1.96
CA LYS A 730 3.27 -49.59 -1.63
C LYS A 730 2.11 -50.51 -1.21
N THR A 731 1.22 -50.03 -0.34
CA THR A 731 0.06 -50.82 0.09
C THR A 731 -0.90 -51.09 -1.07
N LEU A 732 -1.11 -50.09 -1.94
CA LEU A 732 -1.96 -50.21 -3.11
C LEU A 732 -1.38 -51.19 -4.12
N GLN A 733 -0.07 -51.16 -4.36
CA GLN A 733 0.62 -52.13 -5.21
C GLN A 733 0.38 -53.56 -4.73
N ILE A 734 0.59 -53.82 -3.44
CA ILE A 734 0.34 -55.15 -2.86
C ILE A 734 -1.13 -55.56 -3.07
N SER A 735 -2.07 -54.62 -2.88
CA SER A 735 -3.50 -54.90 -3.07
C SER A 735 -3.87 -55.18 -4.52
N GLU A 736 -3.26 -54.47 -5.48
CA GLU A 736 -3.49 -54.68 -6.91
C GLU A 736 -2.88 -56.01 -7.38
N ASP A 737 -1.69 -56.38 -6.90
CA ASP A 737 -1.09 -57.69 -7.22
C ASP A 737 -2.01 -58.84 -6.79
N VAL A 738 -2.61 -58.73 -5.60
CA VAL A 738 -3.63 -59.69 -5.12
C VAL A 738 -4.93 -59.59 -5.94
N ALA A 739 -5.36 -58.40 -6.32
CA ALA A 739 -6.58 -58.25 -7.11
C ALA A 739 -6.43 -58.81 -8.53
N ILE A 740 -5.28 -58.63 -9.17
CA ILE A 740 -4.97 -59.13 -10.52
C ILE A 740 -4.98 -60.66 -10.52
N SER A 741 -4.32 -61.29 -9.55
CA SER A 741 -4.31 -62.76 -9.44
C SER A 741 -5.73 -63.33 -9.32
N ARG A 742 -6.56 -62.78 -8.42
CA ARG A 742 -7.97 -63.19 -8.27
C ARG A 742 -8.79 -63.00 -9.54
N ARG A 743 -8.67 -61.85 -10.21
CA ARG A 743 -9.41 -61.59 -11.46
C ARG A 743 -9.01 -62.57 -12.56
N LEU A 744 -7.74 -62.91 -12.67
CA LEU A 744 -7.26 -63.88 -13.66
C LEU A 744 -7.76 -65.29 -13.35
N GLU A 745 -7.78 -65.70 -12.07
CA GLU A 745 -8.34 -66.98 -11.64
C GLU A 745 -9.84 -67.07 -11.96
N ASP A 746 -10.63 -66.06 -11.57
CA ASP A 746 -12.06 -65.99 -11.88
C ASP A 746 -12.34 -66.08 -13.39
N LEU A 747 -11.55 -65.37 -14.21
CA LEU A 747 -11.68 -65.42 -15.66
C LEU A 747 -11.31 -66.80 -16.22
N ARG A 748 -10.24 -67.43 -15.72
CA ARG A 748 -9.85 -68.79 -16.10
C ARG A 748 -10.94 -69.80 -15.76
N GLU A 749 -11.56 -69.70 -14.59
CA GLU A 749 -12.68 -70.56 -14.20
C GLU A 749 -13.89 -70.36 -15.11
N ARG A 750 -14.29 -69.11 -15.38
CA ARG A 750 -15.40 -68.79 -16.28
C ARG A 750 -15.17 -69.29 -17.70
N VAL A 751 -13.97 -69.07 -18.24
CA VAL A 751 -13.60 -69.57 -19.58
C VAL A 751 -13.58 -71.10 -19.58
N GLY A 752 -13.08 -71.73 -18.52
CA GLY A 752 -13.12 -73.18 -18.34
C GLY A 752 -14.55 -73.73 -18.34
N PHE A 753 -15.49 -73.06 -17.65
CA PHE A 753 -16.91 -73.43 -17.64
C PHE A 753 -17.55 -73.30 -19.02
N VAL A 754 -17.32 -72.17 -19.71
CA VAL A 754 -17.84 -71.95 -21.07
C VAL A 754 -17.30 -73.00 -22.04
N SER A 755 -15.99 -73.28 -21.99
CA SER A 755 -15.35 -74.29 -22.85
C SER A 755 -15.91 -75.69 -22.61
N LYS A 756 -16.19 -76.07 -21.35
CA LYS A 756 -16.85 -77.35 -21.03
C LYS A 756 -18.24 -77.42 -21.66
N ARG A 757 -19.06 -76.38 -21.47
CA ARG A 757 -20.43 -76.33 -22.01
C ARG A 757 -20.45 -76.32 -23.54
N GLU A 758 -19.49 -75.66 -24.18
CA GLU A 758 -19.32 -75.69 -25.62
C GLU A 758 -19.01 -77.10 -26.12
N ARG A 759 -18.08 -77.82 -25.47
CA ARG A 759 -17.76 -79.21 -25.80
C ARG A 759 -18.97 -80.12 -25.65
N GLU A 760 -19.72 -80.01 -24.55
CA GLU A 760 -20.95 -80.79 -24.34
C GLU A 760 -21.99 -80.51 -25.44
N ALA A 761 -22.18 -79.25 -25.84
CA ALA A 761 -23.09 -78.88 -26.91
C ALA A 761 -22.64 -79.43 -28.28
N GLN A 762 -21.34 -79.37 -28.58
CA GLN A 762 -20.78 -79.94 -29.81
C GLN A 762 -20.93 -81.46 -29.85
N GLU A 763 -20.71 -82.15 -28.73
CA GLU A 763 -20.94 -83.61 -28.62
C GLU A 763 -22.42 -83.98 -28.80
N LEU A 764 -23.34 -83.21 -28.20
CA LEU A 764 -24.77 -83.40 -28.40
C LEU A 764 -25.15 -83.20 -29.88
N TYR A 765 -24.64 -82.14 -30.52
CA TYR A 765 -24.84 -81.93 -31.95
C TYR A 765 -24.29 -83.08 -32.79
N ARG A 766 -23.10 -83.59 -32.46
CA ARG A 766 -22.48 -84.73 -33.14
C ARG A 766 -23.37 -85.98 -33.03
N LYS A 767 -23.85 -86.31 -31.83
CA LYS A 767 -24.78 -87.43 -31.60
C LYS A 767 -26.08 -87.28 -32.38
N ARG A 768 -26.70 -86.09 -32.35
CA ARG A 768 -27.94 -85.83 -33.12
C ARG A 768 -27.72 -85.92 -34.63
N LYS A 769 -26.54 -85.52 -35.11
CA LYS A 769 -26.16 -85.65 -36.52
C LYS A 769 -25.96 -87.12 -36.91
N GLU A 770 -25.32 -87.91 -36.05
CA GLU A 770 -25.20 -89.37 -36.20
C GLU A 770 -26.59 -90.03 -36.24
N GLU A 771 -27.48 -89.72 -35.29
CA GLU A 771 -28.88 -90.19 -35.29
C GLU A 771 -29.65 -89.81 -36.57
N LEU A 772 -29.48 -88.56 -37.05
CA LEU A 772 -30.13 -88.11 -38.28
C LEU A 772 -29.59 -88.86 -39.51
N MET A 773 -28.28 -89.11 -39.57
CA MET A 773 -27.68 -89.92 -40.64
C MET A 773 -28.24 -91.34 -40.64
N GLU A 774 -28.32 -91.99 -39.49
CA GLU A 774 -28.93 -93.32 -39.33
C GLU A 774 -30.40 -93.35 -39.79
N LEU A 775 -31.18 -92.31 -39.45
CA LEU A 775 -32.57 -92.16 -39.90
C LEU A 775 -32.68 -91.92 -41.41
N THR A 776 -31.79 -91.10 -42.00
CA THR A 776 -31.80 -90.84 -43.45
C THR A 776 -31.36 -92.06 -44.26
N ASP A 777 -30.41 -92.85 -43.76
CA ASP A 777 -30.00 -94.11 -44.38
C ASP A 777 -31.08 -95.20 -44.25
N GLY A 778 -31.95 -95.11 -43.23
CA GLY A 778 -33.12 -95.98 -43.05
C GLY A 778 -34.31 -95.71 -43.98
N VAL A 779 -34.34 -94.59 -44.72
CA VAL A 779 -35.49 -94.21 -45.58
C VAL A 779 -35.29 -94.61 -47.06
N ASN A 780 -34.11 -95.12 -47.46
CA ASN A 780 -33.89 -95.65 -48.81
C ASN A 780 -34.19 -97.16 -48.95
N GLY A 781 -35.19 -97.66 -48.22
CA GLY A 781 -35.63 -99.05 -48.34
C GLY A 781 -37.07 -99.27 -47.91
N PHE A 782 -38.05 -98.81 -48.70
CA PHE A 782 -39.16 -99.62 -49.23
C PHE A 782 -40.13 -98.77 -50.09
N HIS A 783 -40.70 -99.43 -51.09
CA HIS A 783 -41.84 -99.04 -51.92
C HIS A 783 -43.05 -98.50 -51.16
#